data_AF-A0A511JNE2-F1
#
_entry.id   AF-A0A511JNE2-F1
#
_cell.length_a   1.000
_cell.length_b   1.000
_cell.length_c   1.000
_cell.angle_alpha   90.00
_cell.angle_beta   90.00
_cell.angle_gamma   90.00
#
_symmetry.space_group_name_H-M   'P 1'
#
loop_
_entity.id
_entity.type
_entity.pdbx_description
1 polymer ?
#
loop_
_entity_poly.entity_id
_entity_poly.type
_entity_poly.pdbx_seq_one_letter_code
_entity_poly.pdbx_strand_id
1 'polypeptide(L)'
;MSFEELTRDRGILYGGDYNPEQWAPDVWREDVALMREAGVNLVTVGVFSWATLEPSPGVLRWGWLDEVLDLLHESGIAVDLATPSASPPPWLARLDPTTSSVDASGVRMSVGSRNQFCPGSAVYRDHVAAFVTALVERYAAHPAVAMWHVGNEFGQACFCDLCADRFRTWLEDRYGDLDGLNRAWGTAFWSQRYGAWREIVPPRTAPYVHNPTQLLDFRRFTSDQLRDVYRLQAEIIRASSSAPVTTNAMGFFPLVDQFSWADDLDVVADDHYADPADPSAPVRAALTHDLTRGVGGGRPWALLEQAAGAVSWRPHNLPKPGGGMLRDSLRAVAHGADAVCYFQWRASAQGSERFHSAMLPHAGPDTDLHRAVREQGRLLGRLRAVVGTAVDARVALVFDWPSLWAGEADSVPSTRLRVPDQLAAYHEPFWRAGIATDVVPPGADLDGYDLVVVPLLHLVSDSDAANVARVVERGGTLLVGPFSGIADEDQRIRQGRFPVPWAGVLDASGEEHRPLPAAGVPVRSERYGAFTASLWSERLSVDGAEVLATYAGAGLDGCPAIVRQGGAWYVSTVPPAPVLAAIVADCVAAAGVAPPVADVPDDVEVAVRGGLLFVLNHGDSPAELAWTGHDLLTATDVDGGLRLAAGGAAVLARRGSGAAPRGQDRREEAGLGGLVPGEPADRHVDGDGTDGVRGQVDGGEGLGLPEGHVLRADGHDGDVPGHVLAAGAQGLEHRGQGDLVVHDDGGDVRQRREHLVDRLDRAAVGGLAGLEDGVEAEPGGLLREPAHEARGVGGPSAEHRAGGADERDLPVPEPGEVVHGGPSGGLEVQVDAREPGGVAGQADEHGGLALPAQDGQPGVLGLDVHHDHRVDHRAGGDPFDPVVVVLGEQQHVVLERLRARDDAGDELHDDAHVDVDAQRGHQREDLGALRRERAGARVGSVVELADGALDPGAGLGGDRSLAGERVGHGRHGDSRHARHVVDRRHLVIPSSTPAGATLASRTAVETTDVSPSPWTVFTLPFNVIPASKRFDDGTGPLTHDAKAPR
;
A
#
# COMPACT_ATOMS: atom_id res chain seq x y z
N MET A 1 3.32 6.81 25.94
CA MET A 1 1.91 6.50 25.67
C MET A 1 1.90 5.51 24.51
N SER A 2 1.28 4.34 24.63
CA SER A 2 1.07 3.44 23.49
C SER A 2 -0.21 3.79 22.72
N PHE A 3 -0.35 3.28 21.50
CA PHE A 3 -1.61 3.37 20.75
C PHE A 3 -2.79 2.78 21.55
N GLU A 4 -2.59 1.65 22.23
CA GLU A 4 -3.59 1.04 23.10
C GLU A 4 -3.97 1.88 24.32
N GLU A 5 -3.06 2.71 24.84
CA GLU A 5 -3.37 3.68 25.91
C GLU A 5 -4.23 4.83 25.34
N LEU A 6 -3.83 5.36 24.19
CA LEU A 6 -4.52 6.44 23.49
C LEU A 6 -5.98 6.05 23.14
N THR A 7 -6.18 4.87 22.55
CA THR A 7 -7.52 4.37 22.18
C THR A 7 -8.33 4.01 23.43
N ARG A 8 -7.74 3.36 24.44
CA ARG A 8 -8.43 3.02 25.70
C ARG A 8 -8.98 4.25 26.42
N ASP A 9 -8.30 5.39 26.36
CA ASP A 9 -8.73 6.64 26.98
C ASP A 9 -9.74 7.43 26.13
N ARG A 10 -9.56 7.48 24.80
CA ARG A 10 -10.41 8.27 23.88
C ARG A 10 -11.62 7.51 23.32
N GLY A 11 -11.59 6.17 23.32
CA GLY A 11 -12.47 5.33 22.52
C GLY A 11 -11.87 5.06 21.14
N ILE A 12 -12.71 4.67 20.17
CA ILE A 12 -12.29 4.59 18.77
C ILE A 12 -11.82 5.98 18.33
N LEU A 13 -10.64 6.07 17.73
CA LEU A 13 -10.11 7.32 17.22
C LEU A 13 -10.85 7.69 15.92
N TYR A 14 -11.30 8.94 15.79
CA TYR A 14 -12.18 9.40 14.73
C TYR A 14 -11.81 10.82 14.30
N GLY A 15 -11.74 11.04 13.00
CA GLY A 15 -11.31 12.29 12.38
C GLY A 15 -10.64 12.04 11.05
N GLY A 16 -9.48 12.63 10.81
CA GLY A 16 -8.78 12.47 9.55
C GLY A 16 -7.76 13.55 9.26
N ASP A 17 -7.30 13.56 8.02
CA ASP A 17 -6.28 14.47 7.53
C ASP A 17 -6.74 15.92 7.57
N TYR A 18 -5.99 16.73 8.31
CA TYR A 18 -6.24 18.15 8.45
C TYR A 18 -5.08 18.96 7.88
N ASN A 19 -5.39 19.70 6.81
CA ASN A 19 -4.47 20.52 6.04
C ASN A 19 -4.73 22.02 6.29
N PRO A 20 -4.51 22.54 7.52
CA PRO A 20 -4.81 23.93 7.88
C PRO A 20 -4.00 24.95 7.09
N GLU A 21 -2.82 24.60 6.58
CA GLU A 21 -1.95 25.49 5.81
C GLU A 21 -2.54 25.91 4.46
N GLN A 22 -3.60 25.23 4.02
CA GLN A 22 -4.39 25.60 2.85
C GLN A 22 -5.42 26.73 3.15
N TRP A 23 -5.58 27.12 4.42
CA TRP A 23 -6.67 27.97 4.92
C TRP A 23 -6.19 29.09 5.86
N ALA A 24 -7.10 30.03 6.17
CA ALA A 24 -6.83 31.18 7.03
C ALA A 24 -7.21 30.91 8.51
N PRO A 25 -6.66 31.65 9.49
CA PRO A 25 -6.85 31.36 10.93
C PRO A 25 -8.29 31.44 11.45
N ASP A 26 -9.18 32.14 10.76
CA ASP A 26 -10.63 32.13 11.03
C ASP A 26 -11.28 30.79 10.63
N VAL A 27 -10.82 30.19 9.53
CA VAL A 27 -11.26 28.86 9.08
C VAL A 27 -10.80 27.76 10.05
N TRP A 28 -9.60 27.87 10.63
CA TRP A 28 -9.14 26.90 11.65
C TRP A 28 -10.06 26.86 12.87
N ARG A 29 -10.61 28.01 13.25
CA ARG A 29 -11.55 28.14 14.38
C ARG A 29 -12.94 27.60 14.04
N GLU A 30 -13.38 27.75 12.78
CA GLU A 30 -14.59 27.08 12.26
C GLU A 30 -14.40 25.55 12.23
N ASP A 31 -13.28 25.07 11.66
CA ASP A 31 -12.94 23.65 11.56
C ASP A 31 -12.97 22.97 12.92
N VAL A 32 -12.24 23.50 13.90
CA VAL A 32 -12.12 22.86 15.21
C VAL A 32 -13.44 22.92 16.00
N ALA A 33 -14.30 23.91 15.77
CA ALA A 33 -15.67 23.92 16.30
C ALA A 33 -16.53 22.80 15.67
N LEU A 34 -16.48 22.64 14.35
CA LEU A 34 -17.21 21.60 13.62
C LEU A 34 -16.68 20.18 13.90
N MET A 35 -15.37 20.03 14.12
CA MET A 35 -14.75 18.78 14.59
C MET A 35 -15.35 18.36 15.95
N ARG A 36 -15.49 19.29 16.89
CA ARG A 36 -16.12 19.05 18.19
C ARG A 36 -17.60 18.69 18.07
N GLU A 37 -18.35 19.31 17.15
CA GLU A 37 -19.73 18.89 16.83
C GLU A 37 -19.79 17.46 16.24
N ALA A 38 -18.77 17.06 15.49
CA ALA A 38 -18.65 15.73 14.89
C ALA A 38 -18.08 14.66 15.83
N GLY A 39 -17.67 15.01 17.04
CA GLY A 39 -17.01 14.06 17.95
C GLY A 39 -15.64 13.60 17.47
N VAL A 40 -15.00 14.37 16.58
CA VAL A 40 -13.62 14.14 16.14
C VAL A 40 -12.69 14.27 17.35
N ASN A 41 -11.81 13.29 17.52
CA ASN A 41 -10.95 13.15 18.69
C ASN A 41 -9.45 12.92 18.35
N LEU A 42 -9.13 12.73 17.05
CA LEU A 42 -7.79 12.66 16.47
C LEU A 42 -7.80 13.33 15.08
N VAL A 43 -6.75 14.07 14.70
CA VAL A 43 -6.52 14.51 13.31
C VAL A 43 -5.05 14.31 12.91
N THR A 44 -4.80 13.92 11.66
CA THR A 44 -3.46 13.90 11.07
C THR A 44 -3.10 15.32 10.64
N VAL A 45 -1.95 15.86 11.05
CA VAL A 45 -1.56 17.25 10.72
C VAL A 45 -0.15 17.28 10.16
N GLY A 46 0.04 18.04 9.07
CA GLY A 46 1.37 18.42 8.59
C GLY A 46 1.90 17.63 7.38
N VAL A 47 1.14 16.65 6.86
CA VAL A 47 1.60 15.60 5.93
C VAL A 47 2.32 16.15 4.69
N PHE A 48 1.88 17.28 4.14
CA PHE A 48 2.46 17.88 2.93
C PHE A 48 3.06 19.29 3.17
N SER A 49 3.26 19.68 4.43
CA SER A 49 3.53 21.07 4.80
C SER A 49 5.00 21.51 4.74
N TRP A 50 5.97 20.68 4.29
CA TRP A 50 7.41 21.02 4.32
C TRP A 50 7.70 22.35 3.60
N ALA A 51 7.12 22.58 2.42
CA ALA A 51 7.32 23.83 1.67
C ALA A 51 6.74 25.08 2.36
N THR A 52 5.80 24.92 3.30
CA THR A 52 5.23 26.01 4.12
C THR A 52 6.04 26.24 5.39
N LEU A 53 6.53 25.15 6.01
CA LEU A 53 7.34 25.17 7.24
C LEU A 53 8.79 25.58 6.97
N GLU A 54 9.36 25.23 5.81
CA GLU A 54 10.69 25.62 5.34
C GLU A 54 10.64 26.09 3.87
N PRO A 55 10.11 27.29 3.57
CA PRO A 55 10.00 27.82 2.21
C PRO A 55 11.34 28.14 1.53
N SER A 56 12.44 28.21 2.29
CA SER A 56 13.82 28.26 1.78
C SER A 56 14.77 27.68 2.82
N PRO A 57 15.93 27.11 2.43
CA PRO A 57 16.81 26.36 3.32
C PRO A 57 17.13 27.08 4.64
N GLY A 58 16.88 26.42 5.77
CA GLY A 58 17.12 26.91 7.12
C GLY A 58 16.18 28.04 7.60
N VAL A 59 15.17 28.44 6.80
CA VAL A 59 14.21 29.49 7.16
C VAL A 59 12.89 28.87 7.62
N LEU A 60 12.88 28.43 8.88
CA LEU A 60 11.75 27.74 9.50
C LEU A 60 10.61 28.71 9.90
N ARG A 61 9.36 28.28 9.72
CA ARG A 61 8.13 29.08 9.94
C ARG A 61 7.06 28.32 10.73
N TRP A 62 7.26 28.24 12.04
CA TRP A 62 6.43 27.43 12.94
C TRP A 62 5.07 28.03 13.31
N GLY A 63 4.92 29.35 13.33
CA GLY A 63 3.83 30.04 14.06
C GLY A 63 2.38 29.69 13.70
N TRP A 64 2.12 29.15 12.50
CA TRP A 64 0.79 28.67 12.14
C TRP A 64 0.50 27.29 12.75
N LEU A 65 1.50 26.42 12.79
CA LEU A 65 1.40 25.07 13.35
C LEU A 65 1.36 25.14 14.88
N ASP A 66 2.09 26.08 15.48
CA ASP A 66 1.94 26.43 16.90
C ASP A 66 0.46 26.75 17.24
N GLU A 67 -0.15 27.73 16.53
CA GLU A 67 -1.53 28.16 16.77
C GLU A 67 -2.56 27.03 16.54
N VAL A 68 -2.35 26.17 15.53
CA VAL A 68 -3.24 25.03 15.26
C VAL A 68 -3.12 23.95 16.32
N LEU A 69 -1.90 23.58 16.76
CA LEU A 69 -1.71 22.54 17.78
C LEU A 69 -2.27 23.00 19.13
N ASP A 70 -2.09 24.27 19.52
CA ASP A 70 -2.71 24.84 20.71
C ASP A 70 -4.25 24.79 20.61
N LEU A 71 -4.83 25.24 19.49
CA LEU A 71 -6.29 25.26 19.26
C LEU A 71 -6.91 23.85 19.32
N LEU A 72 -6.22 22.84 18.78
CA LEU A 72 -6.63 21.43 18.84
C LEU A 72 -6.54 20.88 20.27
N HIS A 73 -5.47 21.20 21.01
CA HIS A 73 -5.30 20.78 22.39
C HIS A 73 -6.36 21.40 23.33
N GLU A 74 -6.58 22.71 23.27
CA GLU A 74 -7.64 23.40 24.03
C GLU A 74 -9.03 22.80 23.72
N SER A 75 -9.20 22.31 22.50
CA SER A 75 -10.41 21.65 22.02
C SER A 75 -10.51 20.17 22.37
N GLY A 76 -9.49 19.59 23.01
CA GLY A 76 -9.44 18.19 23.43
C GLY A 76 -9.11 17.19 22.32
N ILE A 77 -8.81 17.66 21.10
CA ILE A 77 -8.51 16.83 19.93
C ILE A 77 -7.04 16.43 19.97
N ALA A 78 -6.74 15.14 19.78
CA ALA A 78 -5.37 14.67 19.62
C ALA A 78 -4.85 14.92 18.21
N VAL A 79 -3.54 14.96 18.06
CA VAL A 79 -2.86 15.10 16.78
C VAL A 79 -1.95 13.91 16.53
N ASP A 80 -2.09 13.33 15.35
CA ASP A 80 -1.04 12.54 14.72
C ASP A 80 -0.17 13.49 13.90
N LEU A 81 1.05 13.76 14.37
CA LEU A 81 1.90 14.80 13.79
C LEU A 81 2.81 14.19 12.71
N ALA A 82 2.66 14.65 11.48
CA ALA A 82 3.34 14.06 10.35
C ALA A 82 4.74 14.64 10.08
N THR A 83 5.65 13.79 9.59
CA THR A 83 6.90 14.23 8.97
C THR A 83 6.69 14.37 7.45
N PRO A 84 6.75 15.58 6.87
CA PRO A 84 6.36 15.82 5.48
C PRO A 84 7.41 15.38 4.43
N SER A 85 8.13 14.28 4.68
CA SER A 85 9.21 13.79 3.80
C SER A 85 8.72 13.35 2.43
N ALA A 86 7.45 12.94 2.31
CA ALA A 86 6.83 12.48 1.05
C ALA A 86 6.85 13.53 -0.07
N SER A 87 6.74 14.82 0.27
CA SER A 87 6.69 15.92 -0.71
C SER A 87 7.76 16.98 -0.45
N PRO A 88 9.04 16.72 -0.77
CA PRO A 88 10.12 17.65 -0.49
C PRO A 88 9.98 18.96 -1.27
N PRO A 89 10.36 20.11 -0.67
CA PRO A 89 10.10 21.42 -1.23
C PRO A 89 10.85 21.64 -2.56
N PRO A 90 10.28 22.39 -3.54
CA PRO A 90 10.90 22.56 -4.85
C PRO A 90 12.31 23.18 -4.85
N TRP A 91 12.71 23.87 -3.77
CA TRP A 91 14.07 24.37 -3.64
C TRP A 91 15.11 23.26 -3.47
N LEU A 92 14.75 22.09 -2.92
CA LEU A 92 15.70 21.01 -2.62
C LEU A 92 16.23 20.41 -3.93
N ALA A 93 15.34 19.91 -4.79
CA ALA A 93 15.70 19.38 -6.11
C ALA A 93 16.29 20.45 -7.06
N ARG A 94 16.06 21.74 -6.81
CA ARG A 94 16.69 22.86 -7.53
C ARG A 94 18.13 23.13 -7.07
N LEU A 95 18.46 22.85 -5.80
CA LEU A 95 19.82 22.96 -5.28
C LEU A 95 20.65 21.72 -5.60
N ASP A 96 20.07 20.53 -5.44
CA ASP A 96 20.68 19.25 -5.81
C ASP A 96 19.66 18.33 -6.51
N PRO A 97 19.71 18.22 -7.84
CA PRO A 97 18.82 17.32 -8.59
C PRO A 97 18.96 15.84 -8.22
N THR A 98 20.02 15.40 -7.53
CA THR A 98 20.17 14.01 -7.07
C THR A 98 19.17 13.63 -5.98
N THR A 99 18.52 14.60 -5.33
CA THR A 99 17.41 14.33 -4.40
C THR A 99 16.14 13.87 -5.10
N SER A 100 16.00 14.08 -6.42
CA SER A 100 14.92 13.51 -7.23
C SER A 100 15.20 12.06 -7.62
N SER A 101 14.16 11.22 -7.63
CA SER A 101 14.21 9.86 -8.16
C SER A 101 14.50 9.81 -9.67
N VAL A 102 14.88 8.63 -10.15
CA VAL A 102 15.13 8.32 -11.56
C VAL A 102 14.46 7.00 -11.87
N ASP A 103 13.69 6.93 -12.96
CA ASP A 103 12.96 5.74 -13.38
C ASP A 103 13.86 4.66 -14.03
N ALA A 104 13.27 3.53 -14.41
CA ALA A 104 14.00 2.44 -15.08
C ALA A 104 14.57 2.85 -16.46
N SER A 105 13.98 3.84 -17.13
CA SER A 105 14.44 4.37 -18.42
C SER A 105 15.56 5.41 -18.29
N GLY A 106 15.90 5.85 -17.07
CA GLY A 106 16.90 6.87 -16.79
C GLY A 106 16.36 8.30 -16.77
N VAL A 107 15.05 8.49 -16.82
CA VAL A 107 14.39 9.81 -16.71
C VAL A 107 14.36 10.23 -15.25
N ARG A 108 14.82 11.46 -14.96
CA ARG A 108 14.76 12.04 -13.62
C ARG A 108 13.38 12.65 -13.36
N MET A 109 12.77 12.32 -12.23
CA MET A 109 11.46 12.86 -11.86
C MET A 109 11.56 14.34 -11.50
N SER A 110 10.65 15.14 -12.07
CA SER A 110 10.55 16.58 -11.77
C SER A 110 9.79 16.82 -10.47
N VAL A 111 9.98 18.01 -9.90
CA VAL A 111 9.02 18.60 -8.96
C VAL A 111 7.71 18.91 -9.71
N GLY A 112 6.56 18.81 -9.01
CA GLY A 112 5.23 19.05 -9.59
C GLY A 112 4.11 18.13 -9.08
N SER A 113 4.47 17.07 -8.35
CA SER A 113 3.55 16.15 -7.65
C SER A 113 4.11 15.85 -6.24
N ARG A 114 3.70 14.74 -5.64
CA ARG A 114 4.28 14.13 -4.43
C ARG A 114 5.23 12.97 -4.77
N ASN A 115 5.98 12.48 -3.79
CA ASN A 115 6.77 11.24 -3.84
C ASN A 115 7.88 11.18 -4.91
N GLN A 116 8.40 12.34 -5.34
CA GLN A 116 9.48 12.49 -6.31
C GLN A 116 10.90 12.25 -5.76
N PHE A 117 11.07 11.78 -4.51
CA PHE A 117 12.36 11.75 -3.81
C PHE A 117 13.21 10.51 -4.13
N CYS A 118 14.54 10.65 -4.01
CA CYS A 118 15.52 9.58 -4.14
C CYS A 118 15.89 9.03 -2.75
N PRO A 119 15.38 7.85 -2.32
CA PRO A 119 15.71 7.28 -1.01
C PRO A 119 17.20 6.93 -0.84
N GLY A 120 17.99 6.91 -1.92
CA GLY A 120 19.43 6.66 -1.91
C GLY A 120 20.29 7.92 -1.85
N SER A 121 19.70 9.12 -1.93
CA SER A 121 20.45 10.38 -1.85
C SER A 121 20.76 10.74 -0.39
N ALA A 122 22.05 10.86 -0.07
CA ALA A 122 22.51 11.35 1.23
C ALA A 122 22.00 12.77 1.48
N VAL A 123 22.05 13.67 0.48
CA VAL A 123 21.57 15.05 0.60
C VAL A 123 20.08 15.12 0.93
N TYR A 124 19.26 14.22 0.36
CA TYR A 124 17.85 14.09 0.75
C TYR A 124 17.71 13.63 2.20
N ARG A 125 18.41 12.56 2.60
CA ARG A 125 18.38 12.03 3.98
C ARG A 125 18.84 13.05 5.02
N ASP A 126 19.91 13.79 4.74
CA ASP A 126 20.45 14.84 5.62
C ASP A 126 19.44 15.97 5.82
N HIS A 127 18.76 16.41 4.74
CA HIS A 127 17.71 17.43 4.82
C HIS A 127 16.45 16.93 5.55
N VAL A 128 16.03 15.67 5.33
CA VAL A 128 14.93 15.05 6.10
C VAL A 128 15.29 14.98 7.59
N ALA A 129 16.48 14.47 7.92
CA ALA A 129 16.92 14.33 9.31
C ALA A 129 17.02 15.70 10.01
N ALA A 130 17.55 16.73 9.35
CA ALA A 130 17.61 18.08 9.89
C ALA A 130 16.21 18.68 10.13
N PHE A 131 15.29 18.54 9.17
CA PHE A 131 13.92 19.04 9.31
C PHE A 131 13.14 18.31 10.41
N VAL A 132 13.19 16.97 10.43
CA VAL A 132 12.50 16.15 11.44
C VAL A 132 13.08 16.38 12.83
N THR A 133 14.40 16.56 12.96
CA THR A 133 15.01 16.96 14.25
C THR A 133 14.40 18.28 14.74
N ALA A 134 14.35 19.32 13.90
CA ALA A 134 13.79 20.62 14.30
C ALA A 134 12.27 20.59 14.59
N LEU A 135 11.52 19.70 13.92
CA LEU A 135 10.11 19.43 14.18
C LEU A 135 9.90 18.73 15.53
N VAL A 136 10.70 17.70 15.80
CA VAL A 136 10.66 16.88 17.03
C VAL A 136 11.13 17.68 18.25
N GLU A 137 12.26 18.41 18.14
CA GLU A 137 12.76 19.33 19.19
C GLU A 137 11.70 20.36 19.61
N ARG A 138 10.81 20.75 18.68
CA ARG A 138 9.75 21.72 18.95
C ARG A 138 8.49 21.08 19.55
N TYR A 139 8.03 19.95 19.01
CA TYR A 139 6.67 19.44 19.29
C TYR A 139 6.59 18.11 20.04
N ALA A 140 7.70 17.41 20.32
CA ALA A 140 7.67 16.13 21.04
C ALA A 140 7.11 16.18 22.47
N ALA A 141 7.08 17.38 23.07
CA ALA A 141 6.46 17.65 24.38
C ALA A 141 5.14 18.43 24.27
N HIS A 142 4.61 18.69 23.06
CA HIS A 142 3.37 19.44 22.89
C HIS A 142 2.16 18.54 23.17
N PRO A 143 1.23 18.93 24.07
CA PRO A 143 0.20 18.03 24.59
C PRO A 143 -0.97 17.75 23.63
N ALA A 144 -0.94 18.28 22.40
CA ALA A 144 -1.76 17.79 21.29
C ALA A 144 -1.20 16.49 20.70
N VAL A 145 0.13 16.37 20.60
CA VAL A 145 0.81 15.33 19.81
C VAL A 145 0.73 14.01 20.56
N ALA A 146 -0.11 13.11 20.03
CA ALA A 146 -0.44 11.82 20.63
C ALA A 146 0.01 10.63 19.78
N MET A 147 0.39 10.86 18.53
CA MET A 147 0.95 9.90 17.57
C MET A 147 1.88 10.65 16.60
N TRP A 148 2.75 9.92 15.90
CA TRP A 148 3.60 10.45 14.83
C TRP A 148 3.46 9.67 13.53
N HIS A 149 3.24 10.40 12.43
CA HIS A 149 3.05 9.85 11.09
C HIS A 149 4.30 10.07 10.22
N VAL A 150 5.09 9.03 9.97
CA VAL A 150 6.34 9.17 9.22
C VAL A 150 6.07 9.13 7.71
N GLY A 151 6.31 10.24 7.01
CA GLY A 151 6.12 10.33 5.56
C GLY A 151 4.64 10.26 5.12
N ASN A 152 4.41 9.70 3.94
CA ASN A 152 3.10 9.27 3.42
C ASN A 152 3.32 8.22 2.32
N GLU A 153 2.59 7.10 2.33
CA GLU A 153 2.50 6.11 1.26
C GLU A 153 3.87 5.74 0.64
N PHE A 154 4.69 4.99 1.38
CA PHE A 154 6.01 4.58 0.88
C PHE A 154 5.93 3.64 -0.34
N GLY A 155 6.76 3.92 -1.35
CA GLY A 155 6.78 3.17 -2.62
C GLY A 155 7.79 3.66 -3.67
N GLN A 156 8.73 4.52 -3.31
CA GLN A 156 9.50 5.34 -4.25
C GLN A 156 10.71 4.59 -4.82
N ALA A 157 10.49 3.75 -5.83
CA ALA A 157 11.56 3.07 -6.56
C ALA A 157 12.48 4.08 -7.29
N CYS A 158 13.79 3.89 -7.21
CA CYS A 158 14.76 4.77 -7.85
C CYS A 158 15.96 3.98 -8.41
N PHE A 159 16.25 4.16 -9.70
CA PHE A 159 17.24 3.41 -10.45
C PHE A 159 18.54 4.19 -10.69
N CYS A 160 18.73 5.35 -10.04
CA CYS A 160 19.91 6.20 -10.22
C CYS A 160 21.21 5.54 -9.73
N ASP A 161 22.38 6.12 -10.04
CA ASP A 161 23.66 5.53 -9.64
C ASP A 161 23.92 5.54 -8.12
N LEU A 162 23.34 6.49 -7.36
CA LEU A 162 23.39 6.46 -5.88
C LEU A 162 22.66 5.23 -5.31
N CYS A 163 21.52 4.87 -5.91
CA CYS A 163 20.82 3.63 -5.60
C CYS A 163 21.56 2.41 -6.12
N ALA A 164 22.28 2.50 -7.23
CA ALA A 164 23.13 1.42 -7.73
C ALA A 164 24.27 1.08 -6.76
N ASP A 165 24.90 2.09 -6.14
CA ASP A 165 25.94 1.87 -5.13
C ASP A 165 25.37 1.25 -3.85
N ARG A 166 24.24 1.75 -3.33
CA ARG A 166 23.55 1.09 -2.19
C ARG A 166 23.11 -0.35 -2.53
N PHE A 167 22.68 -0.63 -3.77
CA PHE A 167 22.27 -1.97 -4.19
C PHE A 167 23.45 -2.94 -4.21
N ARG A 168 24.63 -2.50 -4.64
CA ARG A 168 25.87 -3.29 -4.59
C ARG A 168 26.22 -3.64 -3.14
N THR A 169 26.13 -2.69 -2.20
CA THR A 169 26.35 -2.97 -0.77
C THR A 169 25.36 -4.01 -0.23
N TRP A 170 24.06 -3.84 -0.49
CA TRP A 170 23.02 -4.80 -0.07
C TRP A 170 23.25 -6.21 -0.65
N LEU A 171 23.75 -6.31 -1.89
CA LEU A 171 24.10 -7.59 -2.53
C LEU A 171 25.41 -8.19 -1.99
N GLU A 172 26.38 -7.36 -1.63
CA GLU A 172 27.60 -7.75 -0.92
C GLU A 172 27.25 -8.34 0.47
N ASP A 173 26.35 -7.69 1.22
CA ASP A 173 25.85 -8.17 2.51
C ASP A 173 25.01 -9.46 2.38
N ARG A 174 24.13 -9.56 1.36
CA ARG A 174 23.28 -10.74 1.12
C ARG A 174 24.04 -11.98 0.69
N TYR A 175 25.02 -11.84 -0.21
CA TYR A 175 25.68 -12.99 -0.87
C TYR A 175 27.14 -13.22 -0.49
N GLY A 176 27.80 -12.25 0.16
CA GLY A 176 29.20 -12.31 0.62
C GLY A 176 30.25 -12.25 -0.50
N ASP A 177 30.05 -12.98 -1.59
CA ASP A 177 30.91 -12.93 -2.78
C ASP A 177 30.12 -13.03 -4.09
N LEU A 178 30.78 -12.61 -5.19
CA LEU A 178 30.21 -12.64 -6.54
C LEU A 178 29.92 -14.05 -7.04
N ASP A 179 30.60 -15.08 -6.55
CA ASP A 179 30.27 -16.46 -6.90
C ASP A 179 29.00 -16.95 -6.18
N GLY A 180 28.68 -16.41 -5.01
CA GLY A 180 27.37 -16.48 -4.36
C GLY A 180 26.26 -15.91 -5.25
N LEU A 181 26.33 -14.61 -5.55
CA LEU A 181 25.35 -13.94 -6.41
C LEU A 181 25.22 -14.59 -7.79
N ASN A 182 26.36 -14.89 -8.45
CA ASN A 182 26.35 -15.49 -9.78
C ASN A 182 25.71 -16.90 -9.80
N ARG A 183 25.72 -17.63 -8.67
CA ARG A 183 24.99 -18.91 -8.49
C ARG A 183 23.50 -18.67 -8.26
N ALA A 184 23.14 -17.78 -7.32
CA ALA A 184 21.76 -17.47 -6.97
C ALA A 184 20.95 -16.98 -8.18
N TRP A 185 21.44 -15.93 -8.84
CA TRP A 185 20.83 -15.35 -10.04
C TRP A 185 20.99 -16.21 -11.31
N GLY A 186 21.59 -17.40 -11.25
CA GLY A 186 21.72 -18.30 -12.41
C GLY A 186 22.50 -17.74 -13.60
N THR A 187 23.36 -16.73 -13.39
CA THR A 187 23.98 -15.83 -14.38
C THR A 187 24.79 -16.47 -15.52
N ALA A 188 25.02 -17.79 -15.47
CA ALA A 188 25.51 -18.54 -16.63
C ALA A 188 24.51 -18.48 -17.81
N PHE A 189 23.22 -18.33 -17.53
CA PHE A 189 22.19 -18.09 -18.53
C PHE A 189 22.43 -16.77 -19.27
N TRP A 190 22.31 -16.80 -20.60
CA TRP A 190 22.63 -15.69 -21.52
C TRP A 190 23.98 -14.98 -21.29
N SER A 191 24.96 -15.64 -20.64
CA SER A 191 26.29 -15.09 -20.34
C SER A 191 26.27 -13.81 -19.48
N GLN A 192 25.34 -13.71 -18.53
CA GLN A 192 25.19 -12.56 -17.62
C GLN A 192 26.22 -12.48 -16.47
N ARG A 193 27.13 -13.46 -16.33
CA ARG A 193 28.06 -13.58 -15.20
C ARG A 193 28.91 -12.33 -14.96
N TYR A 194 28.80 -11.76 -13.75
CA TYR A 194 29.54 -10.58 -13.30
C TYR A 194 30.96 -10.92 -12.83
N GLY A 195 31.93 -10.07 -13.16
CA GLY A 195 33.33 -10.17 -12.72
C GLY A 195 33.72 -9.16 -11.62
N ALA A 196 32.92 -8.11 -11.41
CA ALA A 196 33.06 -7.15 -10.31
C ALA A 196 31.70 -6.54 -9.93
N TRP A 197 31.47 -6.23 -8.65
CA TRP A 197 30.21 -5.65 -8.14
C TRP A 197 29.75 -4.38 -8.89
N ARG A 198 30.70 -3.51 -9.30
CA ARG A 198 30.43 -2.32 -10.12
C ARG A 198 29.76 -2.59 -11.49
N GLU A 199 29.81 -3.83 -11.98
CA GLU A 199 29.19 -4.25 -13.25
C GLU A 199 27.70 -4.56 -13.08
N ILE A 200 27.26 -4.79 -11.84
CA ILE A 200 25.85 -4.88 -11.47
C ILE A 200 25.26 -3.48 -11.47
N VAL A 201 24.04 -3.36 -11.99
CA VAL A 201 23.22 -2.14 -11.98
C VAL A 201 21.80 -2.50 -11.53
N PRO A 202 20.99 -1.51 -11.07
CA PRO A 202 19.55 -1.63 -11.00
C PRO A 202 18.99 -2.13 -12.35
N PRO A 203 17.85 -2.85 -12.37
CA PRO A 203 17.21 -3.35 -13.59
C PRO A 203 16.57 -2.19 -14.40
N ARG A 204 17.42 -1.35 -14.99
CA ARG A 204 17.11 -0.29 -15.96
C ARG A 204 16.71 -0.92 -17.30
N THR A 205 15.77 -0.29 -18.00
CA THR A 205 15.16 -0.73 -19.27
C THR A 205 16.15 -1.45 -20.20
N ALA A 206 15.98 -2.77 -20.34
CA ALA A 206 16.83 -3.64 -21.15
C ALA A 206 16.19 -3.96 -22.53
N PRO A 207 16.96 -4.49 -23.51
CA PRO A 207 16.43 -4.88 -24.83
C PRO A 207 15.41 -6.04 -24.83
N TYR A 208 15.32 -6.78 -23.72
CA TYR A 208 14.43 -7.92 -23.52
C TYR A 208 14.22 -8.16 -22.02
N VAL A 209 13.54 -9.24 -21.63
CA VAL A 209 13.24 -9.56 -20.21
C VAL A 209 14.50 -9.62 -19.34
N HIS A 210 14.34 -9.19 -18.09
CA HIS A 210 15.42 -9.16 -17.09
C HIS A 210 15.73 -10.54 -16.50
N ASN A 211 16.81 -10.62 -15.74
CA ASN A 211 17.03 -11.72 -14.81
C ASN A 211 15.98 -11.63 -13.67
N PRO A 212 15.19 -12.69 -13.41
CA PRO A 212 14.07 -12.61 -12.49
C PRO A 212 14.50 -12.52 -11.02
N THR A 213 15.61 -13.17 -10.62
CA THR A 213 16.18 -13.01 -9.27
C THR A 213 16.75 -11.61 -9.06
N GLN A 214 17.36 -11.00 -10.10
CA GLN A 214 17.78 -9.58 -10.05
C GLN A 214 16.57 -8.63 -9.84
N LEU A 215 15.42 -8.90 -10.48
CA LEU A 215 14.19 -8.14 -10.25
C LEU A 215 13.69 -8.30 -8.81
N LEU A 216 13.68 -9.53 -8.28
CA LEU A 216 13.25 -9.84 -6.92
C LEU A 216 14.12 -9.15 -5.87
N ASP A 217 15.43 -9.27 -6.00
CA ASP A 217 16.38 -8.63 -5.08
C ASP A 217 16.33 -7.11 -5.18
N PHE A 218 16.08 -6.54 -6.37
CA PHE A 218 15.85 -5.11 -6.50
C PHE A 218 14.53 -4.65 -5.86
N ARG A 219 13.48 -5.50 -5.83
CA ARG A 219 12.25 -5.24 -5.07
C ARG A 219 12.50 -5.25 -3.56
N ARG A 220 13.15 -6.29 -3.04
CA ARG A 220 13.58 -6.41 -1.63
C ARG A 220 14.39 -5.19 -1.20
N PHE A 221 15.46 -4.90 -1.94
CA PHE A 221 16.30 -3.72 -1.74
C PHE A 221 15.55 -2.39 -1.81
N THR A 222 14.54 -2.25 -2.69
CA THR A 222 13.71 -1.04 -2.74
C THR A 222 12.90 -0.88 -1.46
N SER A 223 12.29 -1.97 -0.96
CA SER A 223 11.58 -1.98 0.33
C SER A 223 12.53 -1.63 1.49
N ASP A 224 13.68 -2.29 1.59
CA ASP A 224 14.69 -2.03 2.64
C ASP A 224 15.24 -0.58 2.58
N GLN A 225 15.46 -0.03 1.39
CA GLN A 225 15.96 1.34 1.26
C GLN A 225 14.92 2.40 1.64
N LEU A 226 13.63 2.12 1.43
CA LEU A 226 12.53 2.95 1.93
C LEU A 226 12.38 2.79 3.45
N ARG A 227 12.55 1.56 3.97
CA ARG A 227 12.57 1.23 5.40
C ARG A 227 13.67 1.99 6.16
N ASP A 228 14.85 2.16 5.57
CA ASP A 228 15.90 3.03 6.12
C ASP A 228 15.43 4.48 6.30
N VAL A 229 14.62 5.00 5.37
CA VAL A 229 14.14 6.40 5.37
C VAL A 229 12.98 6.57 6.36
N TYR A 230 12.18 5.53 6.60
CA TYR A 230 11.28 5.46 7.75
C TYR A 230 12.09 5.46 9.06
N ARG A 231 13.02 4.50 9.23
CA ARG A 231 13.83 4.32 10.45
C ARG A 231 14.59 5.58 10.85
N LEU A 232 15.25 6.24 9.89
CA LEU A 232 15.95 7.52 10.11
C LEU A 232 15.08 8.57 10.81
N GLN A 233 13.78 8.64 10.47
CA GLN A 233 12.85 9.59 11.06
C GLN A 233 12.27 9.06 12.38
N ALA A 234 11.89 7.79 12.42
CA ALA A 234 11.36 7.14 13.63
C ALA A 234 12.37 7.11 14.79
N GLU A 235 13.67 6.96 14.51
CA GLU A 235 14.75 7.05 15.51
C GLU A 235 14.87 8.46 16.11
N ILE A 236 14.79 9.51 15.27
CA ILE A 236 14.81 10.91 15.74
C ILE A 236 13.59 11.19 16.63
N ILE A 237 12.41 10.74 16.22
CA ILE A 237 11.16 10.88 17.00
C ILE A 237 11.28 10.14 18.34
N ARG A 238 11.63 8.84 18.33
CA ARG A 238 11.74 7.99 19.53
C ARG A 238 12.84 8.43 20.50
N ALA A 239 13.82 9.23 20.05
CA ALA A 239 14.83 9.82 20.92
C ALA A 239 14.29 10.95 21.82
N SER A 240 13.14 11.57 21.48
CA SER A 240 12.58 12.72 22.21
C SER A 240 11.10 12.59 22.57
N SER A 241 10.33 11.72 21.90
CA SER A 241 8.91 11.49 22.14
C SER A 241 8.65 10.07 22.64
N SER A 242 7.54 9.90 23.38
CA SER A 242 7.04 8.59 23.82
C SER A 242 5.64 8.27 23.29
N ALA A 243 5.18 9.02 22.29
CA ALA A 243 3.98 8.69 21.51
C ALA A 243 4.32 7.59 20.47
N PRO A 244 3.35 6.77 20.05
CA PRO A 244 3.56 5.76 19.02
C PRO A 244 3.94 6.40 17.68
N VAL A 245 4.81 5.73 16.94
CA VAL A 245 5.26 6.10 15.59
C VAL A 245 4.73 5.09 14.57
N THR A 246 4.16 5.60 13.48
CA THR A 246 3.56 4.79 12.40
C THR A 246 3.85 5.39 11.01
N THR A 247 3.35 4.74 9.97
CA THR A 247 3.28 5.22 8.59
C THR A 247 2.16 4.45 7.89
N ASN A 248 1.45 5.10 6.98
CA ASN A 248 0.35 4.50 6.23
C ASN A 248 0.80 3.50 5.15
N ALA A 249 0.14 2.34 5.16
CA ALA A 249 0.20 1.31 4.11
C ALA A 249 -0.94 1.47 3.09
N MET A 250 -0.92 0.62 2.05
CA MET A 250 -1.88 0.64 0.93
C MET A 250 -2.35 -0.80 0.57
N GLY A 251 -2.69 -1.61 1.58
CA GLY A 251 -3.10 -3.00 1.42
C GLY A 251 -2.05 -3.85 0.68
N PHE A 252 -2.46 -4.60 -0.34
CA PHE A 252 -1.59 -5.47 -1.15
C PHE A 252 -0.64 -4.72 -2.12
N PHE A 253 -0.21 -3.51 -1.78
CA PHE A 253 0.65 -2.67 -2.61
C PHE A 253 2.03 -3.32 -2.87
N PRO A 254 2.48 -3.43 -4.14
CA PRO A 254 3.61 -4.30 -4.49
C PRO A 254 4.99 -3.62 -4.41
N LEU A 255 5.13 -2.47 -3.74
CA LEU A 255 6.41 -1.74 -3.68
C LEU A 255 7.10 -1.78 -2.30
N VAL A 256 6.40 -2.27 -1.26
CA VAL A 256 6.89 -2.42 0.12
C VAL A 256 6.45 -3.77 0.65
N ASP A 257 7.35 -4.50 1.31
CA ASP A 257 7.06 -5.71 2.08
C ASP A 257 6.72 -5.31 3.52
N GLN A 258 5.42 -5.25 3.83
CA GLN A 258 4.96 -4.70 5.11
C GLN A 258 5.17 -5.69 6.27
N PHE A 259 5.14 -7.01 6.03
CA PHE A 259 5.52 -7.99 7.03
C PHE A 259 6.96 -7.78 7.49
N SER A 260 7.88 -7.49 6.56
CA SER A 260 9.26 -7.20 6.93
C SER A 260 9.39 -5.92 7.77
N TRP A 261 8.52 -4.92 7.60
CA TRP A 261 8.54 -3.64 8.34
C TRP A 261 7.84 -3.69 9.71
N ALA A 262 7.00 -4.70 9.98
CA ALA A 262 6.07 -4.72 11.12
C ALA A 262 6.70 -4.41 12.49
N ASP A 263 7.90 -4.93 12.76
CA ASP A 263 8.64 -4.72 14.01
C ASP A 263 9.13 -3.28 14.22
N ASP A 264 9.17 -2.44 13.18
CA ASP A 264 9.56 -1.04 13.29
C ASP A 264 8.38 -0.10 13.61
N LEU A 265 7.13 -0.60 13.56
CA LEU A 265 5.89 0.18 13.71
C LEU A 265 5.28 -0.02 15.11
N ASP A 266 5.02 1.07 15.84
CA ASP A 266 4.36 0.98 17.16
C ASP A 266 2.87 0.61 17.02
N VAL A 267 2.26 1.02 15.90
CA VAL A 267 0.94 0.61 15.41
C VAL A 267 1.00 0.49 13.88
N VAL A 268 0.32 -0.50 13.31
CA VAL A 268 0.18 -0.63 11.84
C VAL A 268 -0.98 0.24 11.38
N ALA A 269 -0.77 1.00 10.30
CA ALA A 269 -1.76 1.85 9.68
C ALA A 269 -1.96 1.50 8.19
N ASP A 270 -3.17 1.69 7.67
CA ASP A 270 -3.53 1.40 6.27
C ASP A 270 -4.54 2.41 5.73
N ASP A 271 -4.48 2.64 4.41
CA ASP A 271 -5.32 3.57 3.67
C ASP A 271 -6.24 2.82 2.70
N HIS A 272 -7.52 2.71 3.05
CA HIS A 272 -8.45 1.83 2.36
C HIS A 272 -9.50 2.57 1.50
N TYR A 273 -9.24 2.57 0.20
CA TYR A 273 -10.10 3.16 -0.83
C TYR A 273 -10.89 2.11 -1.62
N ALA A 274 -11.92 1.53 -0.99
CA ALA A 274 -12.92 0.69 -1.66
C ALA A 274 -13.57 1.38 -2.87
N ASP A 275 -13.95 0.63 -3.91
CA ASP A 275 -14.59 1.18 -5.11
C ASP A 275 -16.10 0.89 -5.16
N PRO A 276 -16.98 1.91 -5.05
CA PRO A 276 -18.43 1.73 -5.17
C PRO A 276 -18.90 1.20 -6.54
N ALA A 277 -18.03 1.18 -7.55
CA ALA A 277 -18.30 0.55 -8.85
C ALA A 277 -18.06 -0.97 -8.88
N ASP A 278 -17.38 -1.54 -7.89
CA ASP A 278 -17.00 -2.96 -7.83
C ASP A 278 -17.86 -3.71 -6.78
N PRO A 279 -18.76 -4.63 -7.19
CA PRO A 279 -19.53 -5.45 -6.26
C PRO A 279 -18.68 -6.32 -5.32
N SER A 280 -17.41 -6.59 -5.66
CA SER A 280 -16.45 -7.30 -4.80
C SER A 280 -15.65 -6.40 -3.85
N ALA A 281 -15.88 -5.08 -3.87
CA ALA A 281 -15.22 -4.16 -2.95
C ALA A 281 -15.44 -4.47 -1.45
N PRO A 282 -16.62 -4.94 -0.97
CA PRO A 282 -16.80 -5.34 0.43
C PRO A 282 -15.85 -6.46 0.89
N VAL A 283 -15.76 -7.54 0.12
CA VAL A 283 -14.85 -8.67 0.42
C VAL A 283 -13.38 -8.28 0.26
N ARG A 284 -13.03 -7.49 -0.77
CA ARG A 284 -11.67 -6.95 -0.95
C ARG A 284 -11.26 -6.02 0.19
N ALA A 285 -12.19 -5.25 0.76
CA ALA A 285 -11.94 -4.45 1.96
C ALA A 285 -11.71 -5.32 3.19
N ALA A 286 -12.56 -6.33 3.43
CA ALA A 286 -12.40 -7.27 4.54
C ALA A 286 -11.05 -8.01 4.49
N LEU A 287 -10.68 -8.55 3.32
CA LEU A 287 -9.37 -9.17 3.09
C LEU A 287 -8.20 -8.20 3.33
N THR A 288 -8.35 -6.93 2.96
CA THR A 288 -7.31 -5.91 3.21
C THR A 288 -7.18 -5.61 4.70
N HIS A 289 -8.29 -5.49 5.42
CA HIS A 289 -8.27 -5.32 6.88
C HIS A 289 -7.68 -6.53 7.62
N ASP A 290 -7.91 -7.75 7.11
CA ASP A 290 -7.30 -8.99 7.62
C ASP A 290 -5.79 -9.06 7.33
N LEU A 291 -5.31 -8.44 6.23
CA LEU A 291 -3.89 -8.19 5.99
C LEU A 291 -3.32 -7.17 7.00
N THR A 292 -3.97 -6.02 7.19
CA THR A 292 -3.45 -4.97 8.09
C THR A 292 -3.35 -5.47 9.54
N ARG A 293 -4.35 -6.23 10.01
CA ARG A 293 -4.31 -6.93 11.31
C ARG A 293 -3.23 -8.01 11.35
N GLY A 294 -3.05 -8.76 10.25
CA GLY A 294 -2.03 -9.80 10.12
C GLY A 294 -0.60 -9.25 10.19
N VAL A 295 -0.32 -8.14 9.49
CA VAL A 295 0.94 -7.37 9.62
C VAL A 295 1.12 -6.86 11.06
N GLY A 296 0.04 -6.48 11.73
CA GLY A 296 0.05 -6.12 13.15
C GLY A 296 0.31 -7.29 14.12
N GLY A 297 0.32 -8.54 13.65
CA GLY A 297 0.42 -9.73 14.51
C GLY A 297 -0.84 -9.94 15.37
N GLY A 298 -2.03 -9.67 14.82
CA GLY A 298 -3.30 -9.77 15.55
C GLY A 298 -3.65 -8.56 16.42
N ARG A 299 -2.72 -7.60 16.60
CA ARG A 299 -2.93 -6.36 17.37
C ARG A 299 -3.96 -5.42 16.70
N PRO A 300 -4.64 -4.55 17.46
CA PRO A 300 -5.44 -3.47 16.89
C PRO A 300 -4.61 -2.53 16.01
N TRP A 301 -5.22 -2.05 14.93
CA TRP A 301 -4.57 -1.25 13.89
C TRP A 301 -5.34 0.07 13.63
N ALA A 302 -4.82 0.92 12.74
CA ALA A 302 -5.41 2.22 12.40
C ALA A 302 -5.80 2.31 10.91
N LEU A 303 -7.09 2.54 10.62
CA LEU A 303 -7.49 3.03 9.29
C LEU A 303 -7.22 4.54 9.29
N LEU A 304 -6.19 4.99 8.59
CA LEU A 304 -5.82 6.42 8.55
C LEU A 304 -6.55 7.15 7.42
N GLU A 305 -6.46 6.69 6.19
CA GLU A 305 -7.25 7.24 5.10
C GLU A 305 -8.42 6.33 4.66
N GLN A 306 -9.60 6.92 4.52
CA GLN A 306 -10.66 6.48 3.60
C GLN A 306 -11.41 7.70 3.07
N ALA A 307 -12.10 7.56 1.94
CA ALA A 307 -12.97 8.61 1.41
C ALA A 307 -14.32 8.68 2.16
N ALA A 308 -14.78 9.90 2.46
CA ALA A 308 -16.12 10.15 3.01
C ALA A 308 -17.24 9.84 1.99
N GLY A 309 -16.91 9.93 0.70
CA GLY A 309 -17.75 9.62 -0.45
C GLY A 309 -16.89 9.17 -1.63
N ALA A 310 -16.85 9.95 -2.72
CA ALA A 310 -16.02 9.66 -3.89
C ALA A 310 -14.52 10.00 -3.66
N VAL A 311 -13.62 9.26 -4.31
CA VAL A 311 -12.23 9.68 -4.51
C VAL A 311 -12.12 10.63 -5.72
N SER A 312 -10.92 11.10 -6.09
CA SER A 312 -10.71 11.98 -7.26
C SER A 312 -9.87 11.38 -8.39
N TRP A 313 -9.24 10.23 -8.17
CA TRP A 313 -8.18 9.70 -9.05
C TRP A 313 -8.60 8.54 -9.96
N ARG A 314 -9.80 7.98 -9.83
CA ARG A 314 -10.30 6.93 -10.73
C ARG A 314 -10.82 7.53 -12.04
N PRO A 315 -10.87 6.77 -13.16
CA PRO A 315 -11.51 7.23 -14.40
C PRO A 315 -13.00 7.58 -14.24
N HIS A 316 -13.69 6.94 -13.30
CA HIS A 316 -15.06 7.26 -12.91
C HIS A 316 -15.19 7.15 -11.39
N ASN A 317 -15.41 8.28 -10.73
CA ASN A 317 -15.42 8.36 -9.27
C ASN A 317 -16.86 8.34 -8.74
N LEU A 318 -17.43 7.14 -8.58
CA LEU A 318 -18.74 6.99 -7.95
C LEU A 318 -18.67 7.38 -6.45
N PRO A 319 -19.69 8.08 -5.91
CA PRO A 319 -19.82 8.28 -4.47
C PRO A 319 -20.23 6.98 -3.78
N LYS A 320 -19.88 6.84 -2.49
CA LYS A 320 -20.42 5.76 -1.65
C LYS A 320 -21.95 5.82 -1.63
N PRO A 321 -22.67 4.69 -1.73
CA PRO A 321 -24.12 4.66 -1.61
C PRO A 321 -24.58 4.99 -0.19
N GLY A 322 -25.90 5.18 0.00
CA GLY A 322 -26.50 5.44 1.32
C GLY A 322 -26.00 4.48 2.40
N GLY A 323 -25.57 5.04 3.53
CA GLY A 323 -24.99 4.30 4.66
C GLY A 323 -23.58 3.73 4.43
N GLY A 324 -23.02 3.78 3.20
CA GLY A 324 -21.75 3.12 2.85
C GLY A 324 -20.57 3.56 3.70
N MET A 325 -20.46 4.87 3.97
CA MET A 325 -19.46 5.46 4.87
C MET A 325 -19.45 4.81 6.26
N LEU A 326 -20.64 4.54 6.83
CA LEU A 326 -20.78 3.87 8.12
C LEU A 326 -20.46 2.36 8.01
N ARG A 327 -20.89 1.69 6.93
CA ARG A 327 -20.61 0.25 6.74
C ARG A 327 -19.13 -0.04 6.60
N ASP A 328 -18.40 0.73 5.79
CA ASP A 328 -16.94 0.56 5.62
C ASP A 328 -16.20 0.82 6.94
N SER A 329 -16.60 1.85 7.68
CA SER A 329 -16.06 2.18 8.99
C SER A 329 -16.29 1.09 10.03
N LEU A 330 -17.50 0.52 10.07
CA LEU A 330 -17.83 -0.58 10.97
C LEU A 330 -17.14 -1.89 10.55
N ARG A 331 -16.89 -2.12 9.26
CA ARG A 331 -16.05 -3.24 8.78
C ARG A 331 -14.62 -3.10 9.30
N ALA A 332 -13.99 -1.93 9.16
CA ALA A 332 -12.64 -1.73 9.68
C ALA A 332 -12.57 -2.02 11.19
N VAL A 333 -13.52 -1.49 11.97
CA VAL A 333 -13.61 -1.75 13.41
C VAL A 333 -13.83 -3.24 13.71
N ALA A 334 -14.70 -3.93 12.96
CA ALA A 334 -14.96 -5.36 13.14
C ALA A 334 -13.71 -6.22 12.82
N HIS A 335 -12.91 -5.83 11.83
CA HIS A 335 -11.66 -6.49 11.44
C HIS A 335 -10.42 -5.97 12.19
N GLY A 336 -10.60 -5.25 13.31
CA GLY A 336 -9.53 -4.95 14.27
C GLY A 336 -9.11 -3.48 14.40
N ALA A 337 -9.69 -2.56 13.62
CA ALA A 337 -9.29 -1.15 13.70
C ALA A 337 -9.76 -0.49 15.02
N ASP A 338 -8.87 0.24 15.68
CA ASP A 338 -9.20 1.14 16.80
C ASP A 338 -9.14 2.63 16.40
N ALA A 339 -8.71 2.93 15.16
CA ALA A 339 -8.88 4.24 14.54
C ALA A 339 -9.65 4.11 13.22
N VAL A 340 -10.52 5.09 12.95
CA VAL A 340 -11.29 5.26 11.72
C VAL A 340 -11.19 6.73 11.30
N CYS A 341 -10.12 7.04 10.59
CA CYS A 341 -9.84 8.36 10.04
C CYS A 341 -10.21 8.45 8.55
N TYR A 342 -10.06 9.63 7.96
CA TYR A 342 -10.48 9.97 6.60
C TYR A 342 -9.46 10.85 5.88
N PHE A 343 -9.26 10.62 4.58
CA PHE A 343 -8.78 11.67 3.69
C PHE A 343 -10.00 12.38 3.08
N GLN A 344 -10.33 13.61 3.45
CA GLN A 344 -9.69 14.47 4.47
C GLN A 344 -10.78 15.18 5.30
N TRP A 345 -10.41 15.98 6.31
CA TRP A 345 -11.36 16.75 7.11
C TRP A 345 -12.14 17.76 6.25
N ARG A 346 -11.49 18.75 5.64
CA ARG A 346 -12.13 19.78 4.79
C ARG A 346 -11.66 19.61 3.34
N ALA A 347 -12.59 19.63 2.39
CA ALA A 347 -12.25 19.47 0.98
C ALA A 347 -11.35 20.61 0.48
N SER A 348 -10.14 20.29 -0.03
CA SER A 348 -9.20 21.28 -0.58
C SER A 348 -9.83 22.12 -1.70
N ALA A 349 -9.81 23.44 -1.60
CA ALA A 349 -10.36 24.33 -2.64
C ALA A 349 -9.58 24.29 -3.97
N GLN A 350 -8.36 23.76 -3.97
CA GLN A 350 -7.41 23.81 -5.08
C GLN A 350 -6.46 22.60 -5.06
N GLY A 351 -5.64 22.46 -6.11
CA GLY A 351 -4.74 21.32 -6.29
C GLY A 351 -5.38 20.13 -7.01
N SER A 352 -4.64 19.02 -7.07
CA SER A 352 -5.03 17.79 -7.79
C SER A 352 -6.32 17.18 -7.22
N GLU A 353 -6.42 17.14 -5.90
CA GLU A 353 -7.46 16.39 -5.15
C GLU A 353 -8.61 17.27 -4.67
N ARG A 354 -8.79 18.44 -5.28
CA ARG A 354 -9.89 19.39 -4.98
C ARG A 354 -11.32 18.85 -5.14
N PHE A 355 -11.46 17.67 -5.74
CA PHE A 355 -12.73 16.94 -5.89
C PHE A 355 -12.74 15.61 -5.13
N HIS A 356 -11.70 15.33 -4.32
CA HIS A 356 -11.78 14.25 -3.35
C HIS A 356 -12.82 14.62 -2.29
N SER A 357 -13.65 13.66 -1.91
CA SER A 357 -14.59 13.88 -0.81
C SER A 357 -13.88 14.13 0.51
N ALA A 358 -14.56 14.81 1.42
CA ALA A 358 -14.07 15.16 2.74
C ALA A 358 -15.22 15.15 3.75
N MET A 359 -14.89 15.08 5.05
CA MET A 359 -15.87 15.07 6.14
C MET A 359 -16.69 16.38 6.18
N LEU A 360 -16.07 17.49 5.77
CA LEU A 360 -16.65 18.80 5.56
C LEU A 360 -16.50 19.19 4.07
N PRO A 361 -17.56 19.05 3.25
CA PRO A 361 -17.50 19.31 1.81
C PRO A 361 -17.51 20.81 1.48
N HIS A 362 -17.24 21.16 0.23
CA HIS A 362 -17.27 22.54 -0.31
C HIS A 362 -18.57 23.32 -0.06
N ALA A 363 -19.69 22.63 0.14
CA ALA A 363 -20.98 23.25 0.46
C ALA A 363 -21.17 23.57 1.97
N GLY A 364 -20.18 23.25 2.81
CA GLY A 364 -20.20 23.52 4.24
C GLY A 364 -20.95 22.47 5.09
N PRO A 365 -21.23 22.80 6.38
CA PRO A 365 -21.72 21.84 7.36
C PRO A 365 -23.23 21.52 7.25
N ASP A 366 -24.00 22.28 6.47
CA ASP A 366 -25.42 21.98 6.18
C ASP A 366 -25.56 21.07 4.95
N THR A 367 -25.02 19.85 5.07
CA THR A 367 -25.09 18.81 4.04
C THR A 367 -25.43 17.46 4.66
N ASP A 368 -26.05 16.56 3.88
CA ASP A 368 -26.33 15.21 4.37
C ASP A 368 -25.06 14.40 4.64
N LEU A 369 -23.97 14.68 3.91
CA LEU A 369 -22.65 14.13 4.20
C LEU A 369 -22.13 14.57 5.58
N HIS A 370 -22.17 15.88 5.88
CA HIS A 370 -21.71 16.38 7.18
C HIS A 370 -22.68 16.05 8.33
N ARG A 371 -23.97 15.82 8.04
CA ARG A 371 -24.91 15.19 9.00
C ARG A 371 -24.52 13.73 9.29
N ALA A 372 -24.21 12.94 8.26
CA ALA A 372 -23.79 11.55 8.42
C ALA A 372 -22.45 11.43 9.17
N VAL A 373 -21.52 12.37 8.97
CA VAL A 373 -20.26 12.48 9.74
C VAL A 373 -20.54 12.69 11.22
N ARG A 374 -21.35 13.70 11.58
CA ARG A 374 -21.70 13.97 12.99
C ARG A 374 -22.44 12.79 13.65
N GLU A 375 -23.32 12.12 12.92
CA GLU A 375 -23.99 10.90 13.38
C GLU A 375 -23.02 9.71 13.53
N GLN A 376 -22.06 9.53 12.62
CA GLN A 376 -21.06 8.47 12.73
C GLN A 376 -20.16 8.65 13.95
N GLY A 377 -19.66 9.86 14.25
CA GLY A 377 -18.89 10.11 15.48
C GLY A 377 -19.69 9.79 16.73
N ARG A 378 -20.98 10.14 16.76
CA ARG A 378 -21.92 9.77 17.83
C ARG A 378 -22.10 8.25 17.96
N LEU A 379 -22.13 7.52 16.84
CA LEU A 379 -22.24 6.05 16.83
C LEU A 379 -20.95 5.37 17.28
N LEU A 380 -19.78 5.77 16.77
CA LEU A 380 -18.48 5.21 17.16
C LEU A 380 -18.19 5.44 18.66
N GLY A 381 -18.58 6.59 19.21
CA GLY A 381 -18.49 6.86 20.65
C GLY A 381 -19.27 5.88 21.54
N ARG A 382 -20.26 5.16 20.99
CA ARG A 382 -21.02 4.10 21.69
C ARG A 382 -20.31 2.75 21.69
N LEU A 383 -19.30 2.55 20.84
CA LEU A 383 -18.61 1.27 20.62
C LEU A 383 -17.35 1.07 21.48
N ARG A 384 -17.13 1.90 22.51
CA ARG A 384 -15.94 1.84 23.40
C ARG A 384 -15.64 0.44 24.00
N ALA A 385 -16.63 -0.45 24.04
CA ALA A 385 -16.46 -1.84 24.50
C ALA A 385 -15.62 -2.74 23.56
N VAL A 386 -15.41 -2.36 22.29
CA VAL A 386 -14.60 -3.13 21.32
C VAL A 386 -13.12 -2.73 21.31
N VAL A 387 -12.80 -1.56 21.87
CA VAL A 387 -11.46 -0.96 21.82
C VAL A 387 -10.45 -1.81 22.58
N GLY A 388 -9.29 -2.06 21.98
CA GLY A 388 -8.26 -2.95 22.51
C GLY A 388 -8.62 -4.44 22.49
N THR A 389 -9.76 -4.84 21.92
CA THR A 389 -10.14 -6.26 21.82
C THR A 389 -9.62 -6.88 20.52
N ALA A 390 -9.25 -8.16 20.59
CA ALA A 390 -8.79 -8.94 19.44
C ALA A 390 -9.96 -9.49 18.60
N VAL A 391 -9.62 -9.90 17.38
CA VAL A 391 -10.41 -10.82 16.54
C VAL A 391 -9.88 -12.24 16.80
N ASP A 392 -10.76 -13.22 16.97
CA ASP A 392 -10.40 -14.63 17.24
C ASP A 392 -10.49 -15.43 15.93
N ALA A 393 -9.41 -15.41 15.14
CA ALA A 393 -9.32 -16.13 13.89
C ALA A 393 -8.84 -17.58 14.11
N ARG A 394 -9.64 -18.55 13.63
CA ARG A 394 -9.27 -19.98 13.60
C ARG A 394 -8.70 -20.41 12.23
N VAL A 395 -8.69 -19.50 11.27
CA VAL A 395 -8.27 -19.70 9.88
C VAL A 395 -7.17 -18.72 9.51
N ALA A 396 -6.13 -19.19 8.82
CA ALA A 396 -5.09 -18.35 8.25
C ALA A 396 -5.04 -18.46 6.71
N LEU A 397 -4.90 -17.33 6.02
CA LEU A 397 -4.52 -17.25 4.61
C LEU A 397 -3.02 -16.89 4.52
N VAL A 398 -2.24 -17.72 3.85
CA VAL A 398 -0.79 -17.51 3.71
C VAL A 398 -0.49 -16.63 2.50
N PHE A 399 0.25 -15.54 2.75
CA PHE A 399 0.65 -14.55 1.76
C PHE A 399 2.10 -14.10 2.01
N ASP A 400 2.81 -13.67 0.96
CA ASP A 400 4.19 -13.19 1.05
C ASP A 400 4.50 -12.22 -0.11
N TRP A 401 5.16 -11.11 0.18
CA TRP A 401 5.46 -10.07 -0.82
C TRP A 401 6.53 -10.51 -1.84
N PRO A 402 7.68 -11.09 -1.44
CA PRO A 402 8.60 -11.77 -2.35
C PRO A 402 7.92 -12.80 -3.28
N SER A 403 6.99 -13.60 -2.75
CA SER A 403 6.18 -14.56 -3.52
C SER A 403 5.25 -13.87 -4.52
N LEU A 404 4.57 -12.78 -4.13
CA LEU A 404 3.80 -11.93 -5.05
C LEU A 404 4.67 -11.40 -6.19
N TRP A 405 5.85 -10.84 -5.87
CA TRP A 405 6.77 -10.27 -6.84
C TRP A 405 7.33 -11.28 -7.85
N ALA A 406 7.42 -12.56 -7.46
CA ALA A 406 7.89 -13.64 -8.30
C ALA A 406 6.76 -14.34 -9.08
N GLY A 407 5.65 -14.65 -8.41
CA GLY A 407 4.48 -15.31 -9.02
C GLY A 407 3.82 -14.49 -10.12
N GLU A 408 3.91 -13.16 -10.04
CA GLU A 408 3.43 -12.23 -11.07
C GLU A 408 4.54 -11.67 -11.98
N ALA A 409 5.75 -12.23 -11.94
CA ALA A 409 6.87 -11.77 -12.78
C ALA A 409 6.66 -12.07 -14.27
N ASP A 410 7.37 -11.32 -15.13
CA ASP A 410 7.48 -11.68 -16.54
C ASP A 410 8.13 -13.07 -16.71
N SER A 411 7.72 -13.79 -17.77
CA SER A 411 8.23 -15.13 -18.13
C SER A 411 7.79 -16.31 -17.24
N VAL A 412 6.88 -16.11 -16.28
CA VAL A 412 6.09 -17.21 -15.69
C VAL A 412 5.17 -17.85 -16.74
N PRO A 413 4.62 -19.06 -16.54
CA PRO A 413 3.80 -19.74 -17.55
C PRO A 413 2.55 -18.95 -17.98
N SER A 414 1.98 -18.11 -17.12
CA SER A 414 0.88 -17.21 -17.45
C SER A 414 0.77 -16.05 -16.46
N THR A 415 0.92 -14.81 -16.93
CA THR A 415 0.69 -13.59 -16.15
C THR A 415 -0.80 -13.29 -15.90
N ARG A 416 -1.71 -14.20 -16.29
CA ARG A 416 -3.17 -14.09 -16.05
C ARG A 416 -3.62 -14.67 -14.71
N LEU A 417 -2.75 -15.42 -14.01
CA LEU A 417 -3.03 -15.91 -12.67
C LEU A 417 -2.49 -14.88 -11.66
N ARG A 418 -3.39 -14.07 -11.09
CA ARG A 418 -3.04 -12.95 -10.19
C ARG A 418 -3.18 -13.36 -8.73
N VAL A 419 -2.18 -13.05 -7.91
CA VAL A 419 -2.12 -13.41 -6.49
C VAL A 419 -3.23 -12.71 -5.68
N PRO A 420 -3.49 -11.39 -5.82
CA PRO A 420 -4.60 -10.73 -5.11
C PRO A 420 -5.98 -11.30 -5.47
N ASP A 421 -6.19 -11.71 -6.73
CA ASP A 421 -7.46 -12.32 -7.15
C ASP A 421 -7.62 -13.76 -6.63
N GLN A 422 -6.53 -14.53 -6.45
CA GLN A 422 -6.59 -15.81 -5.75
C GLN A 422 -6.84 -15.63 -4.25
N LEU A 423 -6.19 -14.67 -3.59
CA LEU A 423 -6.45 -14.35 -2.19
C LEU A 423 -7.93 -13.97 -1.97
N ALA A 424 -8.49 -13.08 -2.80
CA ALA A 424 -9.89 -12.70 -2.74
C ALA A 424 -10.84 -13.90 -2.97
N ALA A 425 -10.58 -14.73 -3.99
CA ALA A 425 -11.43 -15.88 -4.32
C ALA A 425 -11.42 -16.96 -3.21
N TYR A 426 -10.31 -17.17 -2.52
CA TYR A 426 -10.23 -18.09 -1.38
C TYR A 426 -10.70 -17.47 -0.06
N HIS A 427 -10.70 -16.13 0.07
CA HIS A 427 -11.22 -15.40 1.24
C HIS A 427 -12.75 -15.30 1.25
N GLU A 428 -13.37 -15.04 0.09
CA GLU A 428 -14.82 -14.78 -0.03
C GLU A 428 -15.72 -15.81 0.68
N PRO A 429 -15.47 -17.14 0.63
CA PRO A 429 -16.31 -18.10 1.32
C PRO A 429 -16.25 -18.00 2.85
N PHE A 430 -15.12 -17.57 3.43
CA PHE A 430 -15.01 -17.31 4.88
C PHE A 430 -15.76 -16.03 5.25
N TRP A 431 -15.58 -14.97 4.46
CA TRP A 431 -16.26 -13.68 4.62
C TRP A 431 -17.79 -13.85 4.58
N ARG A 432 -18.33 -14.57 3.58
CA ARG A 432 -19.77 -14.89 3.48
C ARG A 432 -20.30 -15.71 4.66
N ALA A 433 -19.45 -16.56 5.26
CA ALA A 433 -19.79 -17.35 6.45
C ALA A 433 -19.56 -16.57 7.77
N GLY A 434 -19.01 -15.36 7.72
CA GLY A 434 -18.57 -14.60 8.90
C GLY A 434 -17.45 -15.26 9.71
N ILE A 435 -16.68 -16.16 9.10
CA ILE A 435 -15.55 -16.85 9.73
C ILE A 435 -14.34 -15.92 9.68
N ALA A 436 -13.79 -15.60 10.85
CA ALA A 436 -12.62 -14.74 10.96
C ALA A 436 -11.34 -15.41 10.42
N THR A 437 -10.62 -14.67 9.57
CA THR A 437 -9.40 -15.08 8.88
C THR A 437 -8.28 -14.08 9.12
N ASP A 438 -7.09 -14.52 9.52
CA ASP A 438 -5.88 -13.68 9.47
C ASP A 438 -5.10 -13.92 8.18
N VAL A 439 -4.42 -12.90 7.64
CA VAL A 439 -3.49 -13.05 6.49
C VAL A 439 -2.05 -12.95 7.01
N VAL A 440 -1.25 -14.01 6.83
CA VAL A 440 0.03 -14.19 7.54
C VAL A 440 1.19 -14.60 6.63
N PRO A 441 2.45 -14.26 6.96
CA PRO A 441 3.61 -14.79 6.26
C PRO A 441 3.76 -16.30 6.52
N PRO A 442 4.38 -17.07 5.60
CA PRO A 442 4.48 -18.52 5.71
C PRO A 442 5.38 -18.99 6.87
N GLY A 443 6.24 -18.10 7.39
CA GLY A 443 7.06 -18.29 8.59
C GLY A 443 6.40 -17.87 9.91
N ALA A 444 5.12 -17.46 9.91
CA ALA A 444 4.38 -17.12 11.14
C ALA A 444 4.17 -18.34 12.06
N ASP A 445 3.77 -18.11 13.32
CA ASP A 445 3.26 -19.20 14.14
C ASP A 445 1.92 -19.69 13.58
N LEU A 446 1.97 -20.83 12.89
CA LEU A 446 0.79 -21.47 12.32
C LEU A 446 0.09 -22.40 13.31
N ASP A 447 0.68 -22.74 14.47
CA ASP A 447 0.13 -23.73 15.41
C ASP A 447 -1.14 -23.23 16.13
N GLY A 448 -1.41 -21.92 16.08
CA GLY A 448 -2.65 -21.32 16.55
C GLY A 448 -3.91 -21.67 15.72
N TYR A 449 -3.78 -22.02 14.43
CA TYR A 449 -4.92 -22.13 13.50
C TYR A 449 -5.38 -23.58 13.24
N ASP A 450 -6.69 -23.77 13.08
CA ASP A 450 -7.30 -25.08 12.77
C ASP A 450 -7.31 -25.37 11.26
N LEU A 451 -7.32 -24.30 10.45
CA LEU A 451 -7.27 -24.35 8.98
C LEU A 451 -6.23 -23.34 8.47
N VAL A 452 -5.30 -23.79 7.63
CA VAL A 452 -4.37 -22.94 6.90
C VAL A 452 -4.64 -23.07 5.40
N VAL A 453 -4.74 -21.93 4.72
CA VAL A 453 -5.03 -21.82 3.30
C VAL A 453 -3.84 -21.18 2.59
N VAL A 454 -3.41 -21.75 1.46
CA VAL A 454 -2.27 -21.28 0.66
C VAL A 454 -2.76 -21.04 -0.76
N PRO A 455 -3.42 -19.90 -1.08
CA PRO A 455 -4.10 -19.70 -2.36
C PRO A 455 -3.16 -19.68 -3.57
N LEU A 456 -2.02 -18.99 -3.44
CA LEU A 456 -0.91 -18.98 -4.41
C LEU A 456 0.37 -18.50 -3.71
N LEU A 457 1.22 -19.43 -3.27
CA LEU A 457 2.52 -19.13 -2.64
C LEU A 457 3.66 -19.67 -3.50
N HIS A 458 4.05 -18.91 -4.52
CA HIS A 458 5.02 -19.31 -5.54
C HIS A 458 6.42 -19.57 -4.98
N LEU A 459 6.93 -18.65 -4.14
CA LEU A 459 8.19 -18.81 -3.40
C LEU A 459 7.91 -19.32 -2.00
N VAL A 460 8.73 -20.24 -1.52
CA VAL A 460 8.72 -20.68 -0.12
C VAL A 460 10.11 -21.18 0.27
N SER A 461 10.61 -20.82 1.46
CA SER A 461 11.88 -21.39 1.96
C SER A 461 11.68 -22.83 2.45
N ASP A 462 12.76 -23.59 2.66
CA ASP A 462 12.66 -24.94 3.22
C ASP A 462 12.08 -24.95 4.65
N SER A 463 12.37 -23.92 5.46
CA SER A 463 11.80 -23.75 6.81
C SER A 463 10.31 -23.43 6.77
N ASP A 464 9.88 -22.52 5.89
CA ASP A 464 8.48 -22.10 5.81
C ASP A 464 7.60 -23.20 5.21
N ALA A 465 8.13 -23.95 4.24
CA ALA A 465 7.42 -25.08 3.66
C ALA A 465 7.23 -26.21 4.68
N ALA A 466 8.21 -26.45 5.55
CA ALA A 466 8.09 -27.36 6.69
C ALA A 466 7.13 -26.83 7.78
N ASN A 467 7.03 -25.51 7.96
CA ASN A 467 6.05 -24.88 8.85
C ASN A 467 4.61 -25.12 8.36
N VAL A 468 4.36 -24.89 7.07
CA VAL A 468 3.07 -25.17 6.40
C VAL A 468 2.74 -26.66 6.42
N ALA A 469 3.72 -27.55 6.21
CA ALA A 469 3.52 -29.00 6.27
C ALA A 469 3.06 -29.48 7.66
N ARG A 470 3.62 -28.90 8.74
CA ARG A 470 3.34 -29.27 10.14
C ARG A 470 1.86 -29.11 10.52
N VAL A 471 1.12 -28.24 9.81
CA VAL A 471 -0.34 -28.07 9.98
C VAL A 471 -1.07 -29.41 9.92
N VAL A 472 -0.70 -30.26 8.97
CA VAL A 472 -1.33 -31.58 8.77
C VAL A 472 -0.75 -32.60 9.76
N GLU A 473 0.54 -32.50 10.10
CA GLU A 473 1.20 -33.38 11.08
C GLU A 473 0.61 -33.26 12.49
N ARG A 474 0.18 -32.04 12.90
CA ARG A 474 -0.52 -31.80 14.17
C ARG A 474 -2.03 -32.11 14.12
N GLY A 475 -2.57 -32.45 12.95
CA GLY A 475 -3.99 -32.76 12.75
C GLY A 475 -4.90 -31.57 12.39
N GLY A 476 -4.34 -30.42 12.03
CA GLY A 476 -5.08 -29.32 11.41
C GLY A 476 -5.34 -29.55 9.92
N THR A 477 -6.14 -28.66 9.31
CA THR A 477 -6.46 -28.73 7.88
C THR A 477 -5.58 -27.80 7.06
N LEU A 478 -5.13 -28.27 5.88
CA LEU A 478 -4.36 -27.50 4.91
C LEU A 478 -5.08 -27.47 3.55
N LEU A 479 -5.33 -26.29 2.99
CA LEU A 479 -5.88 -26.12 1.63
C LEU A 479 -4.86 -25.40 0.74
N VAL A 480 -4.29 -26.10 -0.23
CA VAL A 480 -3.30 -25.54 -1.18
C VAL A 480 -3.97 -25.24 -2.52
N GLY A 481 -3.71 -24.04 -3.05
CA GLY A 481 -4.12 -23.59 -4.38
C GLY A 481 -2.98 -23.68 -5.42
N PRO A 482 -3.29 -23.41 -6.70
CA PRO A 482 -2.42 -23.68 -7.84
C PRO A 482 -1.09 -22.92 -7.79
N PHE A 483 -0.07 -23.40 -8.49
CA PHE A 483 1.22 -22.71 -8.67
C PHE A 483 1.95 -22.31 -7.36
N SER A 484 1.68 -23.02 -6.26
CA SER A 484 2.33 -22.85 -4.97
C SER A 484 3.52 -23.82 -4.79
N GLY A 485 4.52 -23.46 -3.97
CA GLY A 485 5.65 -24.33 -3.62
C GLY A 485 6.60 -24.65 -4.78
N ILE A 486 6.79 -23.70 -5.70
CA ILE A 486 7.45 -23.91 -7.01
C ILE A 486 8.95 -23.61 -6.96
N ALA A 487 9.35 -22.56 -6.24
CA ALA A 487 10.73 -22.11 -6.16
C ALA A 487 11.18 -21.85 -4.71
N ASP A 488 12.49 -21.73 -4.52
CA ASP A 488 13.12 -21.26 -3.29
C ASP A 488 13.21 -19.72 -3.23
N GLU A 489 13.78 -19.20 -2.15
CA GLU A 489 13.90 -17.76 -1.88
C GLU A 489 14.75 -16.97 -2.91
N ASP A 490 15.49 -17.61 -3.81
CA ASP A 490 16.24 -16.97 -4.91
C ASP A 490 15.55 -17.19 -6.29
N GLN A 491 14.26 -17.56 -6.29
CA GLN A 491 13.46 -17.98 -7.46
C GLN A 491 13.97 -19.22 -8.19
N ARG A 492 14.85 -20.03 -7.60
CA ARG A 492 15.31 -21.23 -8.28
C ARG A 492 14.23 -22.30 -8.20
N ILE A 493 13.74 -22.71 -9.37
CA ILE A 493 12.72 -23.76 -9.51
C ILE A 493 13.19 -25.04 -8.80
N ARG A 494 12.37 -25.51 -7.86
CA ARG A 494 12.65 -26.68 -7.03
C ARG A 494 12.65 -27.94 -7.92
N GLN A 495 13.69 -28.76 -7.81
CA GLN A 495 13.87 -29.92 -8.69
C GLN A 495 13.06 -31.13 -8.20
N GLY A 496 12.03 -31.50 -8.96
CA GLY A 496 11.16 -32.64 -8.65
C GLY A 496 9.86 -32.58 -9.43
N ARG A 497 8.83 -33.27 -8.94
CA ARG A 497 7.43 -33.02 -9.29
C ARG A 497 6.86 -32.01 -8.31
N PHE A 498 6.15 -30.99 -8.79
CA PHE A 498 5.63 -29.91 -7.94
C PHE A 498 4.30 -30.29 -7.25
N PRO A 499 3.88 -29.65 -6.15
CA PRO A 499 4.66 -28.74 -5.31
C PRO A 499 5.72 -29.52 -4.53
N VAL A 500 7.00 -29.26 -4.81
CA VAL A 500 8.10 -30.15 -4.37
C VAL A 500 8.14 -30.36 -2.84
N PRO A 501 7.94 -29.34 -1.98
CA PRO A 501 8.02 -29.57 -0.53
C PRO A 501 6.75 -30.19 0.08
N TRP A 502 5.62 -30.21 -0.63
CA TRP A 502 4.34 -30.69 -0.10
C TRP A 502 3.79 -31.93 -0.80
N ALA A 503 4.42 -32.40 -1.89
CA ALA A 503 4.00 -33.59 -2.63
C ALA A 503 3.78 -34.84 -1.75
N GLY A 504 4.57 -35.00 -0.67
CA GLY A 504 4.41 -36.10 0.29
C GLY A 504 3.27 -35.92 1.32
N VAL A 505 2.85 -34.67 1.59
CA VAL A 505 1.71 -34.36 2.46
C VAL A 505 0.40 -34.43 1.67
N LEU A 506 0.44 -34.00 0.40
CA LEU A 506 -0.70 -34.03 -0.51
C LEU A 506 -0.91 -35.39 -1.20
N ASP A 507 0.08 -36.30 -1.14
CA ASP A 507 0.12 -37.60 -1.83
C ASP A 507 -0.25 -37.50 -3.33
N ALA A 508 0.22 -36.39 -3.91
CA ALA A 508 -0.10 -35.90 -5.24
C ALA A 508 1.04 -35.02 -5.75
N SER A 509 1.40 -35.14 -7.03
CA SER A 509 2.47 -34.33 -7.63
C SER A 509 2.34 -34.17 -9.15
N GLY A 510 2.71 -32.98 -9.63
CA GLY A 510 2.53 -32.53 -11.02
C GLY A 510 3.74 -32.72 -11.93
N GLU A 511 3.45 -32.97 -13.20
CA GLU A 511 4.42 -33.14 -14.29
C GLU A 511 4.66 -31.85 -15.09
N GLU A 512 3.62 -31.02 -15.22
CA GLU A 512 3.57 -29.94 -16.21
C GLU A 512 2.51 -28.89 -15.79
N HIS A 513 2.89 -27.61 -15.71
CA HIS A 513 1.93 -26.50 -15.58
C HIS A 513 1.30 -26.24 -16.95
N ARG A 514 -0.04 -26.17 -17.01
CA ARG A 514 -0.81 -25.94 -18.23
C ARG A 514 -1.81 -24.78 -18.05
N PRO A 515 -1.40 -23.53 -18.30
CA PRO A 515 -2.34 -22.43 -18.47
C PRO A 515 -3.46 -22.76 -19.46
N LEU A 516 -4.70 -22.40 -19.12
CA LEU A 516 -5.87 -22.84 -19.86
C LEU A 516 -6.29 -21.87 -20.99
N PRO A 517 -6.91 -22.40 -22.07
CA PRO A 517 -7.60 -21.58 -23.08
C PRO A 517 -8.64 -20.65 -22.45
N ALA A 518 -8.98 -19.56 -23.14
CA ALA A 518 -9.96 -18.57 -22.64
C ALA A 518 -11.36 -19.15 -22.36
N ALA A 519 -11.75 -20.22 -23.05
CA ALA A 519 -13.01 -20.94 -22.81
C ALA A 519 -12.98 -21.92 -21.61
N GLY A 520 -11.82 -22.08 -20.96
CA GLY A 520 -11.63 -23.05 -19.88
C GLY A 520 -11.59 -24.51 -20.35
N VAL A 521 -11.71 -25.44 -19.39
CA VAL A 521 -11.72 -26.89 -19.62
C VAL A 521 -12.79 -27.54 -18.71
N PRO A 522 -13.64 -28.46 -19.22
CA PRO A 522 -14.59 -29.18 -18.38
C PRO A 522 -13.89 -30.03 -17.31
N VAL A 523 -14.47 -30.05 -16.11
CA VAL A 523 -14.06 -30.88 -14.97
C VAL A 523 -15.26 -31.67 -14.48
N ARG A 524 -15.03 -32.93 -14.12
CA ARG A 524 -16.01 -33.86 -13.57
C ARG A 524 -15.74 -34.10 -12.09
N SER A 525 -16.73 -33.88 -11.24
CA SER A 525 -16.72 -34.28 -9.84
C SER A 525 -18.07 -34.88 -9.46
N GLU A 526 -18.06 -35.94 -8.65
CA GLU A 526 -19.28 -36.44 -7.98
C GLU A 526 -19.58 -35.63 -6.71
N ARG A 527 -18.56 -35.00 -6.10
CA ARG A 527 -18.67 -34.16 -4.90
C ARG A 527 -19.17 -32.75 -5.20
N TYR A 528 -18.62 -32.13 -6.25
CA TYR A 528 -18.85 -30.72 -6.61
C TYR A 528 -19.63 -30.54 -7.93
N GLY A 529 -20.09 -31.64 -8.54
CA GLY A 529 -20.75 -31.63 -9.85
C GLY A 529 -19.79 -31.43 -11.02
N ALA A 530 -20.35 -31.20 -12.22
CA ALA A 530 -19.58 -30.83 -13.39
C ALA A 530 -19.43 -29.31 -13.48
N PHE A 531 -18.22 -28.83 -13.74
CA PHE A 531 -17.90 -27.39 -13.83
C PHE A 531 -16.82 -27.11 -14.88
N THR A 532 -16.51 -25.84 -15.13
CA THR A 532 -15.44 -25.44 -16.05
C THR A 532 -14.27 -24.84 -15.27
N ALA A 533 -13.11 -25.50 -15.31
CA ALA A 533 -11.84 -24.96 -14.86
C ALA A 533 -11.40 -23.79 -15.76
N SER A 534 -10.82 -22.74 -15.17
CA SER A 534 -10.40 -21.53 -15.87
C SER A 534 -8.96 -21.13 -15.55
N LEU A 535 -8.35 -20.30 -16.40
CA LEU A 535 -7.01 -19.69 -16.29
C LEU A 535 -5.80 -20.62 -16.19
N TRP A 536 -5.83 -21.59 -15.29
CA TRP A 536 -4.73 -22.46 -14.89
C TRP A 536 -5.18 -23.92 -14.78
N SER A 537 -4.27 -24.85 -15.05
CA SER A 537 -4.41 -26.27 -14.74
C SER A 537 -3.03 -26.88 -14.58
N GLU A 538 -2.95 -28.04 -13.93
CA GLU A 538 -1.69 -28.76 -13.80
C GLU A 538 -1.89 -30.24 -14.06
N ARG A 539 -0.89 -30.85 -14.70
CA ARG A 539 -0.89 -32.27 -15.01
C ARG A 539 -0.49 -33.07 -13.78
N LEU A 540 -1.43 -33.30 -12.87
CA LEU A 540 -1.20 -34.08 -11.65
C LEU A 540 -1.14 -35.60 -11.90
N SER A 541 -0.36 -36.25 -11.05
CA SER A 541 -0.45 -37.67 -10.69
C SER A 541 -0.77 -37.78 -9.20
N VAL A 542 -1.42 -38.87 -8.79
CA VAL A 542 -1.63 -39.24 -7.39
C VAL A 542 -1.08 -40.64 -7.16
N ASP A 543 -0.50 -40.89 -5.98
CA ASP A 543 0.00 -42.22 -5.61
C ASP A 543 -0.96 -42.90 -4.62
N GLY A 544 -1.51 -42.17 -3.63
CA GLY A 544 -2.56 -42.64 -2.74
C GLY A 544 -3.69 -41.64 -2.40
N ALA A 545 -3.62 -40.38 -2.84
CA ALA A 545 -4.64 -39.36 -2.55
C ALA A 545 -6.02 -39.66 -3.17
N GLU A 546 -7.09 -39.23 -2.47
CA GLU A 546 -8.47 -39.28 -2.93
C GLU A 546 -8.71 -38.23 -4.02
N VAL A 547 -9.11 -38.66 -5.23
CA VAL A 547 -9.40 -37.76 -6.35
C VAL A 547 -10.86 -37.29 -6.28
N LEU A 548 -11.06 -36.04 -5.88
CA LEU A 548 -12.38 -35.42 -5.76
C LEU A 548 -12.91 -34.89 -7.10
N ALA A 549 -12.02 -34.52 -8.03
CA ALA A 549 -12.39 -34.05 -9.37
C ALA A 549 -11.32 -34.37 -10.43
N THR A 550 -11.74 -34.55 -11.70
CA THR A 550 -10.85 -34.84 -12.84
C THR A 550 -11.16 -33.96 -14.05
N TYR A 551 -10.13 -33.55 -14.80
CA TYR A 551 -10.32 -32.81 -16.06
C TYR A 551 -10.88 -33.72 -17.16
N ALA A 552 -11.62 -33.12 -18.10
CA ALA A 552 -12.21 -33.77 -19.27
C ALA A 552 -12.01 -32.89 -20.53
N GLY A 553 -10.75 -32.55 -20.79
CA GLY A 553 -10.31 -31.87 -22.01
C GLY A 553 -8.82 -31.50 -21.98
N ALA A 554 -8.37 -30.73 -22.99
CA ALA A 554 -7.02 -30.16 -23.11
C ALA A 554 -5.83 -31.16 -22.94
N GLY A 555 -6.04 -32.45 -23.23
CA GLY A 555 -5.01 -33.48 -23.03
C GLY A 555 -4.70 -33.75 -21.55
N LEU A 556 -5.65 -33.41 -20.67
CA LEU A 556 -5.68 -33.70 -19.24
C LEU A 556 -6.82 -34.67 -18.88
N ASP A 557 -7.48 -35.28 -19.88
CA ASP A 557 -8.60 -36.21 -19.67
C ASP A 557 -8.28 -37.32 -18.66
N GLY A 558 -8.96 -37.29 -17.51
CA GLY A 558 -8.76 -38.20 -16.39
C GLY A 558 -7.64 -37.81 -15.40
N CYS A 559 -6.86 -36.75 -15.66
CA CYS A 559 -5.93 -36.20 -14.67
C CYS A 559 -6.69 -35.57 -13.49
N PRO A 560 -6.20 -35.71 -12.24
CA PRO A 560 -6.78 -35.05 -11.08
C PRO A 560 -6.74 -33.52 -11.16
N ALA A 561 -7.85 -32.88 -10.82
CA ALA A 561 -8.02 -31.43 -10.73
C ALA A 561 -8.20 -30.94 -9.27
N ILE A 562 -8.82 -31.76 -8.43
CA ILE A 562 -8.94 -31.54 -6.98
C ILE A 562 -8.67 -32.88 -6.29
N VAL A 563 -7.81 -32.88 -5.27
CA VAL A 563 -7.42 -34.07 -4.51
C VAL A 563 -7.40 -33.82 -3.01
N ARG A 564 -7.53 -34.89 -2.22
CA ARG A 564 -7.43 -34.88 -0.75
C ARG A 564 -6.56 -36.02 -0.23
N GLN A 565 -5.68 -35.70 0.71
CA GLN A 565 -4.96 -36.65 1.56
C GLN A 565 -5.28 -36.28 3.01
N GLY A 566 -6.00 -37.12 3.76
CA GLY A 566 -6.22 -36.87 5.20
C GLY A 566 -6.81 -35.48 5.50
N GLY A 567 -6.00 -34.62 6.11
CA GLY A 567 -6.30 -33.21 6.41
C GLY A 567 -5.83 -32.19 5.36
N ALA A 568 -5.33 -32.63 4.21
CA ALA A 568 -4.71 -31.80 3.18
C ALA A 568 -5.49 -31.87 1.85
N TRP A 569 -5.78 -30.71 1.26
CA TRP A 569 -6.45 -30.54 -0.03
C TRP A 569 -5.52 -29.84 -1.02
N TYR A 570 -5.59 -30.22 -2.31
CA TYR A 570 -4.93 -29.48 -3.39
C TYR A 570 -5.89 -29.23 -4.56
N VAL A 571 -5.98 -27.96 -4.98
CA VAL A 571 -6.79 -27.48 -6.09
C VAL A 571 -5.85 -26.99 -7.19
N SER A 572 -5.69 -27.74 -8.29
CA SER A 572 -4.68 -27.44 -9.31
C SER A 572 -5.15 -26.48 -10.41
N THR A 573 -6.20 -25.70 -10.15
CA THR A 573 -6.88 -24.86 -11.14
C THR A 573 -7.61 -23.67 -10.49
N VAL A 574 -8.20 -22.78 -11.30
CA VAL A 574 -9.15 -21.76 -10.83
C VAL A 574 -10.58 -22.24 -11.16
N PRO A 575 -11.28 -22.89 -10.22
CA PRO A 575 -12.68 -23.30 -10.41
C PRO A 575 -13.64 -22.09 -10.28
N PRO A 576 -14.92 -22.22 -10.69
CA PRO A 576 -15.92 -21.17 -10.47
C PRO A 576 -16.16 -20.92 -8.97
N ALA A 577 -16.46 -19.68 -8.59
CA ALA A 577 -16.63 -19.27 -7.18
C ALA A 577 -17.55 -20.19 -6.34
N PRO A 578 -18.73 -20.64 -6.82
CA PRO A 578 -19.58 -21.57 -6.06
C PRO A 578 -18.94 -22.94 -5.81
N VAL A 579 -18.05 -23.40 -6.70
CA VAL A 579 -17.28 -24.64 -6.52
C VAL A 579 -16.13 -24.41 -5.53
N LEU A 580 -15.46 -23.27 -5.60
CA LEU A 580 -14.42 -22.92 -4.62
C LEU A 580 -15.01 -22.80 -3.20
N ALA A 581 -16.17 -22.16 -3.06
CA ALA A 581 -16.90 -22.08 -1.81
C ALA A 581 -17.28 -23.47 -1.25
N ALA A 582 -17.68 -24.42 -2.11
CA ALA A 582 -17.95 -25.79 -1.69
C ALA A 582 -16.69 -26.56 -1.23
N ILE A 583 -15.53 -26.32 -1.86
CA ILE A 583 -14.23 -26.89 -1.42
C ILE A 583 -13.82 -26.28 -0.07
N VAL A 584 -13.95 -24.96 0.09
CA VAL A 584 -13.64 -24.26 1.35
C VAL A 584 -14.58 -24.73 2.46
N ALA A 585 -15.88 -24.91 2.19
CA ALA A 585 -16.83 -25.46 3.16
C ALA A 585 -16.46 -26.89 3.62
N ASP A 586 -15.97 -27.74 2.71
CA ASP A 586 -15.44 -29.07 3.08
C ASP A 586 -14.19 -28.97 3.97
N CYS A 587 -13.33 -27.99 3.74
CA CYS A 587 -12.15 -27.74 4.57
C CYS A 587 -12.50 -27.16 5.95
N VAL A 588 -13.46 -26.22 6.02
CA VAL A 588 -14.01 -25.66 7.27
C VAL A 588 -14.63 -26.76 8.12
N ALA A 589 -15.43 -27.64 7.51
CA ALA A 589 -16.05 -28.78 8.20
C ALA A 589 -15.01 -29.80 8.69
N ALA A 590 -13.91 -30.01 7.95
CA ALA A 590 -12.82 -30.89 8.38
C ALA A 590 -11.99 -30.30 9.53
N ALA A 591 -11.77 -28.99 9.52
CA ALA A 591 -11.11 -28.25 10.61
C ALA A 591 -11.96 -28.11 11.88
N GLY A 592 -13.27 -28.40 11.80
CA GLY A 592 -14.21 -28.21 12.90
C GLY A 592 -14.55 -26.75 13.19
N VAL A 593 -14.19 -25.82 12.29
CA VAL A 593 -14.49 -24.39 12.41
C VAL A 593 -15.98 -24.16 12.13
N ALA A 594 -16.62 -23.31 12.93
CA ALA A 594 -18.05 -23.00 12.82
C ALA A 594 -18.28 -21.51 12.56
N PRO A 595 -19.25 -21.13 11.71
CA PRO A 595 -19.64 -19.73 11.55
C PRO A 595 -20.27 -19.18 12.84
N PRO A 596 -20.12 -17.89 13.16
CA PRO A 596 -20.63 -17.30 14.40
C PRO A 596 -22.17 -17.16 14.43
N VAL A 597 -22.78 -17.21 13.25
CA VAL A 597 -24.22 -17.08 12.99
C VAL A 597 -24.60 -18.06 11.87
N ALA A 598 -25.77 -18.69 11.97
CA ALA A 598 -26.32 -19.53 10.91
C ALA A 598 -27.25 -18.71 9.99
N ASP A 599 -27.44 -19.18 8.75
CA ASP A 599 -28.42 -18.65 7.80
C ASP A 599 -28.29 -17.14 7.52
N VAL A 600 -27.04 -16.67 7.34
CA VAL A 600 -26.72 -15.28 6.93
C VAL A 600 -27.15 -15.05 5.47
N PRO A 601 -27.92 -13.99 5.16
CA PRO A 601 -28.29 -13.66 3.77
C PRO A 601 -27.10 -13.23 2.89
N ASP A 602 -27.14 -13.52 1.58
CA ASP A 602 -26.01 -13.31 0.65
C ASP A 602 -25.46 -11.88 0.56
N ASP A 603 -26.29 -10.86 0.85
CA ASP A 603 -25.94 -9.44 0.85
C ASP A 603 -25.55 -8.89 2.25
N VAL A 604 -25.49 -9.75 3.27
CA VAL A 604 -25.21 -9.37 4.66
C VAL A 604 -23.83 -9.87 5.08
N GLU A 605 -22.93 -8.92 5.37
CA GLU A 605 -21.64 -9.17 6.00
C GLU A 605 -21.83 -9.30 7.52
N VAL A 606 -21.26 -10.34 8.13
CA VAL A 606 -21.20 -10.47 9.59
C VAL A 606 -19.78 -10.76 10.07
N ALA A 607 -19.37 -10.15 11.17
CA ALA A 607 -18.03 -10.29 11.73
C ALA A 607 -18.06 -10.18 13.26
N VAL A 608 -17.11 -10.82 13.96
CA VAL A 608 -17.08 -10.88 15.44
C VAL A 608 -15.76 -10.36 15.98
N ARG A 609 -15.84 -9.39 16.90
CA ARG A 609 -14.69 -8.83 17.62
C ARG A 609 -15.07 -8.50 19.06
N GLY A 610 -14.22 -8.87 20.02
CA GLY A 610 -14.48 -8.60 21.45
C GLY A 610 -15.78 -9.23 22.01
N GLY A 611 -16.35 -10.23 21.33
CA GLY A 611 -17.66 -10.81 21.66
C GLY A 611 -18.88 -10.01 21.17
N LEU A 612 -18.67 -8.93 20.41
CA LEU A 612 -19.71 -8.21 19.68
C LEU A 612 -19.85 -8.77 18.26
N LEU A 613 -21.09 -8.88 17.78
CA LEU A 613 -21.41 -9.25 16.41
C LEU A 613 -21.76 -8.00 15.60
N PHE A 614 -20.94 -7.69 14.60
CA PHE A 614 -21.20 -6.67 13.60
C PHE A 614 -22.05 -7.28 12.48
N VAL A 615 -23.06 -6.55 12.02
CA VAL A 615 -23.96 -6.98 10.92
C VAL A 615 -24.13 -5.79 9.98
N LEU A 616 -23.74 -5.94 8.72
CA LEU A 616 -23.74 -4.87 7.71
C LEU A 616 -24.53 -5.37 6.49
N ASN A 617 -25.58 -4.64 6.10
CA ASN A 617 -26.39 -4.98 4.92
C ASN A 617 -25.89 -4.17 3.71
N HIS A 618 -25.36 -4.86 2.69
CA HIS A 618 -24.90 -4.24 1.45
C HIS A 618 -26.00 -4.13 0.40
N GLY A 619 -27.08 -4.91 0.55
CA GLY A 619 -28.21 -4.96 -0.38
C GLY A 619 -29.07 -3.70 -0.40
N ASP A 620 -29.82 -3.57 -1.49
CA ASP A 620 -30.82 -2.53 -1.74
C ASP A 620 -32.18 -2.80 -1.06
N SER A 621 -32.30 -3.95 -0.39
CA SER A 621 -33.52 -4.42 0.28
C SER A 621 -33.29 -4.67 1.79
N PRO A 622 -34.36 -4.66 2.63
CA PRO A 622 -34.23 -4.95 4.05
C PRO A 622 -33.91 -6.43 4.31
N ALA A 623 -32.94 -6.69 5.19
CA ALA A 623 -32.55 -8.03 5.61
C ALA A 623 -33.07 -8.36 7.02
N GLU A 624 -33.37 -9.64 7.28
CA GLU A 624 -33.78 -10.14 8.59
C GLU A 624 -32.82 -11.24 9.07
N LEU A 625 -32.44 -11.21 10.36
CA LEU A 625 -31.46 -12.12 10.97
C LEU A 625 -31.95 -12.58 12.35
N ALA A 626 -31.84 -13.87 12.66
CA ALA A 626 -32.28 -14.39 13.96
C ALA A 626 -31.31 -13.98 15.08
N TRP A 627 -31.76 -13.12 16.01
CA TRP A 627 -30.94 -12.64 17.12
C TRP A 627 -31.76 -12.32 18.37
N THR A 628 -31.15 -12.50 19.55
CA THR A 628 -31.65 -12.00 20.84
C THR A 628 -30.50 -11.40 21.65
N GLY A 629 -30.60 -10.11 21.98
CA GLY A 629 -29.51 -9.35 22.59
C GLY A 629 -29.80 -7.85 22.62
N HIS A 630 -28.76 -7.02 22.53
CA HIS A 630 -28.87 -5.57 22.54
C HIS A 630 -28.07 -4.96 21.38
N ASP A 631 -28.67 -4.04 20.63
CA ASP A 631 -27.98 -3.29 19.58
C ASP A 631 -27.34 -2.00 20.12
N LEU A 632 -26.01 -1.97 20.07
CA LEU A 632 -25.17 -0.87 20.49
C LEU A 632 -25.21 0.34 19.56
N LEU A 633 -25.83 0.29 18.38
CA LEU A 633 -26.04 1.47 17.53
C LEU A 633 -27.35 2.22 17.85
N THR A 634 -28.46 1.50 18.05
CA THR A 634 -29.77 2.10 18.38
C THR A 634 -30.02 2.28 19.88
N ALA A 635 -29.39 1.48 20.76
CA ALA A 635 -29.72 1.31 22.19
C ALA A 635 -31.04 0.55 22.43
N THR A 636 -31.36 -0.43 21.59
CA THR A 636 -32.59 -1.24 21.69
C THR A 636 -32.28 -2.71 21.97
N ASP A 637 -33.14 -3.33 22.79
CA ASP A 637 -33.15 -4.79 22.93
C ASP A 637 -33.80 -5.42 21.69
N VAL A 638 -33.14 -6.45 21.17
CA VAL A 638 -33.62 -7.29 20.05
C VAL A 638 -34.06 -8.62 20.63
N ASP A 639 -35.24 -9.11 20.25
CA ASP A 639 -35.80 -10.36 20.77
C ASP A 639 -36.41 -11.20 19.65
N GLY A 640 -35.77 -12.33 19.32
CA GLY A 640 -36.20 -13.30 18.30
C GLY A 640 -35.83 -12.95 16.86
N GLY A 641 -35.73 -11.67 16.51
CA GLY A 641 -35.38 -11.23 15.15
C GLY A 641 -34.89 -9.79 15.07
N LEU A 642 -33.80 -9.59 14.34
CA LEU A 642 -33.24 -8.32 13.93
C LEU A 642 -33.66 -8.02 12.49
N ARG A 643 -34.04 -6.77 12.21
CA ARG A 643 -34.36 -6.30 10.85
C ARG A 643 -33.50 -5.08 10.50
N LEU A 644 -32.59 -5.24 9.54
CA LEU A 644 -31.82 -4.15 8.97
C LEU A 644 -32.57 -3.52 7.79
N ALA A 645 -32.47 -2.21 7.65
CA ALA A 645 -32.83 -1.53 6.41
C ALA A 645 -31.82 -1.87 5.29
N ALA A 646 -32.19 -1.59 4.04
CA ALA A 646 -31.26 -1.52 2.91
C ALA A 646 -30.08 -0.59 3.24
N GLY A 647 -28.85 -1.02 2.98
CA GLY A 647 -27.65 -0.27 3.38
C GLY A 647 -27.43 -0.09 4.89
N GLY A 648 -28.23 -0.75 5.74
CA GLY A 648 -28.19 -0.62 7.20
C GLY A 648 -27.00 -1.32 7.88
N ALA A 649 -26.85 -1.09 9.18
CA ALA A 649 -25.88 -1.76 10.03
C ALA A 649 -26.40 -1.91 11.47
N ALA A 650 -25.87 -2.88 12.21
CA ALA A 650 -26.08 -3.08 13.65
C ALA A 650 -24.79 -3.60 14.31
N VAL A 651 -24.63 -3.37 15.62
CA VAL A 651 -23.51 -3.92 16.40
C VAL A 651 -24.05 -4.49 17.71
N LEU A 652 -23.95 -5.81 17.86
CA LEU A 652 -24.85 -6.57 18.73
C LEU A 652 -24.09 -7.23 19.89
N ALA A 653 -24.53 -6.95 21.12
CA ALA A 653 -24.11 -7.68 22.31
C ALA A 653 -25.09 -8.83 22.63
N ARG A 654 -24.59 -10.00 23.05
CA ARG A 654 -25.43 -11.13 23.46
C ARG A 654 -26.12 -10.87 24.80
N ARG A 655 -27.36 -11.32 24.95
CA ARG A 655 -28.12 -11.14 26.20
C ARG A 655 -27.42 -11.87 27.37
N GLY A 656 -26.88 -11.11 28.32
CA GLY A 656 -26.19 -11.64 29.51
C GLY A 656 -24.66 -11.61 29.46
N SER A 657 -24.01 -11.20 28.36
CA SER A 657 -22.58 -10.88 28.38
C SER A 657 -22.36 -9.55 29.10
N GLY A 658 -22.09 -9.63 30.40
CA GLY A 658 -22.12 -8.50 31.35
C GLY A 658 -20.99 -7.48 31.23
N ALA A 659 -20.85 -6.83 30.07
CA ALA A 659 -20.05 -5.62 29.89
C ALA A 659 -20.75 -4.37 30.46
N ALA A 660 -21.16 -4.43 31.73
CA ALA A 660 -21.72 -3.27 32.43
C ALA A 660 -20.62 -2.22 32.63
N PRO A 661 -20.82 -0.94 32.24
CA PRO A 661 -19.82 0.09 32.46
C PRO A 661 -19.60 0.28 33.96
N ARG A 662 -18.34 0.18 34.42
CA ARG A 662 -17.97 0.60 35.78
C ARG A 662 -18.21 2.11 35.87
N GLY A 663 -19.27 2.50 36.57
CA GLY A 663 -19.75 3.88 36.58
C GLY A 663 -18.69 4.86 37.07
N GLN A 664 -18.54 5.97 36.34
CA GLN A 664 -17.83 7.14 36.83
C GLN A 664 -18.64 7.82 37.95
N ASP A 665 -17.95 8.42 38.92
CA ASP A 665 -18.57 9.06 40.07
C ASP A 665 -19.51 10.20 39.65
N ARG A 666 -20.74 10.19 40.20
CA ARG A 666 -21.56 11.40 40.24
C ARG A 666 -20.96 12.39 41.23
N ARG A 667 -20.27 13.40 40.72
CA ARG A 667 -20.05 14.66 41.45
C ARG A 667 -21.32 15.52 41.36
N GLU A 668 -22.24 15.31 42.28
CA GLU A 668 -23.31 16.28 42.56
C GLU A 668 -22.79 17.35 43.54
N GLU A 669 -23.10 18.62 43.28
CA GLU A 669 -22.62 19.75 44.09
C GLU A 669 -23.39 19.84 45.41
N ALA A 670 -22.66 20.01 46.53
CA ALA A 670 -23.25 20.17 47.86
C ALA A 670 -22.89 21.52 48.48
N GLY A 671 -23.82 22.47 48.44
CA GLY A 671 -23.67 23.78 49.04
C GLY A 671 -23.88 23.81 50.56
N LEU A 672 -22.95 24.46 51.28
CA LEU A 672 -23.09 25.13 52.58
C LEU A 672 -24.33 24.84 53.45
N GLY A 673 -24.17 24.13 54.59
CA GLY A 673 -25.10 24.30 55.72
C GLY A 673 -25.09 23.27 56.86
N GLY A 674 -24.61 23.67 58.05
CA GLY A 674 -25.26 23.29 59.33
C GLY A 674 -24.71 22.13 60.18
N LEU A 675 -23.92 22.47 61.20
CA LEU A 675 -24.06 22.06 62.62
C LEU A 675 -24.30 20.57 63.01
N VAL A 676 -23.23 19.89 63.45
CA VAL A 676 -22.92 19.55 64.88
C VAL A 676 -24.06 19.00 65.79
N PRO A 677 -23.86 17.93 66.61
CA PRO A 677 -22.90 16.80 66.59
C PRO A 677 -23.54 15.41 66.92
N GLY A 678 -22.76 14.32 67.09
CA GLY A 678 -23.29 13.06 67.67
C GLY A 678 -22.33 11.85 67.75
N GLU A 679 -21.64 11.67 68.89
CA GLU A 679 -20.96 10.44 69.33
C GLU A 679 -21.91 9.48 70.09
N PRO A 680 -21.54 8.23 70.45
CA PRO A 680 -20.70 7.21 69.77
C PRO A 680 -21.31 5.77 69.94
N ALA A 681 -20.45 4.73 70.00
CA ALA A 681 -20.63 3.41 70.66
C ALA A 681 -21.48 2.31 69.97
N ASP A 682 -21.32 1.00 70.24
CA ASP A 682 -20.17 0.16 70.68
C ASP A 682 -20.59 -1.35 70.64
N ARG A 683 -19.63 -2.30 70.53
CA ARG A 683 -19.75 -3.80 70.65
C ARG A 683 -20.56 -4.56 69.57
N HIS A 684 -20.19 -5.76 69.06
CA HIS A 684 -19.68 -7.06 69.59
C HIS A 684 -20.78 -8.08 69.99
N VAL A 685 -20.43 -9.38 70.00
CA VAL A 685 -21.18 -10.58 70.46
C VAL A 685 -22.18 -11.18 69.44
N ASP A 686 -22.27 -12.51 69.17
CA ASP A 686 -21.33 -13.66 69.27
C ASP A 686 -21.92 -14.91 68.55
N GLY A 687 -21.04 -15.85 68.15
CA GLY A 687 -21.29 -17.33 68.15
C GLY A 687 -22.21 -17.97 67.09
N ASP A 688 -22.27 -19.30 66.96
CA ASP A 688 -21.35 -20.40 67.39
C ASP A 688 -21.73 -21.73 66.66
N GLY A 689 -20.88 -22.77 66.73
CA GLY A 689 -21.16 -24.17 66.33
C GLY A 689 -20.74 -24.53 64.89
N THR A 690 -19.62 -25.22 64.60
CA THR A 690 -19.08 -26.54 65.02
C THR A 690 -19.83 -27.78 64.52
N ASP A 691 -19.25 -28.49 63.55
CA ASP A 691 -18.81 -29.89 63.74
C ASP A 691 -17.82 -30.34 62.64
N GLY A 692 -17.18 -31.51 62.79
CA GLY A 692 -16.31 -32.11 61.76
C GLY A 692 -15.55 -33.36 62.25
N VAL A 693 -14.77 -34.04 61.39
CA VAL A 693 -13.72 -35.02 61.82
C VAL A 693 -12.78 -35.46 60.66
N ARG A 694 -11.48 -35.57 61.01
CA ARG A 694 -10.32 -36.40 60.54
C ARG A 694 -10.55 -37.42 59.40
N GLY A 695 -9.55 -37.83 58.61
CA GLY A 695 -8.08 -37.69 58.58
C GLY A 695 -7.53 -38.49 57.36
N GLN A 696 -6.24 -38.79 57.13
CA GLN A 696 -4.97 -38.64 57.85
C GLN A 696 -3.82 -38.69 56.80
N VAL A 697 -2.61 -38.20 57.15
CA VAL A 697 -1.39 -38.26 56.30
C VAL A 697 -0.50 -39.45 56.70
N ASP A 698 0.21 -40.03 55.73
CA ASP A 698 1.43 -40.83 55.95
C ASP A 698 2.46 -40.58 54.83
N GLY A 699 3.73 -40.87 55.09
CA GLY A 699 4.84 -40.73 54.13
C GLY A 699 6.06 -41.56 54.53
N GLY A 700 7.02 -41.77 53.62
CA GLY A 700 8.22 -42.58 53.88
C GLY A 700 9.26 -42.55 52.74
N GLU A 701 10.53 -42.67 53.11
CA GLU A 701 11.72 -42.56 52.23
C GLU A 701 12.16 -43.94 51.70
N GLY A 702 13.03 -44.02 50.66
CA GLY A 702 13.67 -45.31 50.32
C GLY A 702 14.44 -45.48 48.99
N LEU A 703 15.56 -44.76 48.80
CA LEU A 703 16.81 -45.17 48.10
C LEU A 703 16.78 -46.11 46.85
N GLY A 704 17.40 -45.69 45.73
CA GLY A 704 17.66 -46.58 44.57
C GLY A 704 18.41 -46.00 43.34
N LEU A 705 19.67 -45.54 43.51
CA LEU A 705 20.62 -45.18 42.41
C LEU A 705 21.48 -46.41 41.99
N PRO A 706 22.35 -46.37 40.94
CA PRO A 706 22.82 -45.27 40.05
C PRO A 706 22.50 -45.56 38.54
N GLU A 707 23.10 -45.03 37.46
CA GLU A 707 24.23 -44.13 37.11
C GLU A 707 23.98 -43.57 35.66
N GLY A 708 24.64 -42.57 35.05
CA GLY A 708 25.75 -41.65 35.39
C GLY A 708 25.41 -40.19 35.00
N HIS A 709 26.28 -39.21 34.71
CA HIS A 709 27.72 -39.09 34.33
C HIS A 709 28.04 -39.19 32.82
N VAL A 710 28.76 -38.24 32.16
CA VAL A 710 29.31 -36.94 32.64
C VAL A 710 29.60 -35.90 31.53
N LEU A 711 29.64 -34.62 31.96
CA LEU A 711 30.25 -33.37 31.43
C LEU A 711 31.25 -33.36 30.24
N ARG A 712 30.99 -32.45 29.27
CA ARG A 712 31.83 -31.29 28.79
C ARG A 712 33.17 -31.55 28.03
N ALA A 713 33.78 -30.42 27.58
CA ALA A 713 35.13 -30.18 27.02
C ALA A 713 35.38 -30.57 25.54
N ASP A 714 36.24 -29.90 24.73
CA ASP A 714 36.91 -28.57 24.74
C ASP A 714 37.48 -28.34 23.29
N GLY A 715 38.04 -27.19 22.83
CA GLY A 715 38.41 -25.90 23.43
C GLY A 715 38.76 -24.84 22.34
N HIS A 716 38.94 -23.55 22.68
CA HIS A 716 40.23 -22.85 22.88
C HIS A 716 41.01 -22.50 21.59
N ASP A 717 41.62 -21.31 21.39
CA ASP A 717 41.79 -20.05 22.17
C ASP A 717 41.42 -18.83 21.27
N GLY A 718 41.37 -17.55 21.65
CA GLY A 718 41.70 -16.74 22.86
C GLY A 718 41.51 -15.24 22.48
N ASP A 719 41.82 -14.17 23.23
CA ASP A 719 42.29 -13.92 24.60
C ASP A 719 41.90 -12.45 24.99
N VAL A 720 41.89 -12.05 26.28
CA VAL A 720 41.32 -10.77 26.76
C VAL A 720 42.09 -10.17 27.96
N PRO A 721 42.25 -8.83 28.04
CA PRO A 721 41.89 -8.11 29.28
C PRO A 721 41.23 -6.73 29.00
N GLY A 722 40.22 -6.21 29.72
CA GLY A 722 39.51 -6.57 30.96
C GLY A 722 38.54 -5.41 31.33
N HIS A 723 37.92 -5.18 32.50
CA HIS A 723 37.76 -5.86 33.81
C HIS A 723 36.60 -5.17 34.61
N VAL A 724 36.14 -5.75 35.74
CA VAL A 724 35.69 -5.11 37.03
C VAL A 724 34.90 -3.77 36.99
N LEU A 725 33.70 -3.54 37.54
CA LEU A 725 32.57 -4.25 38.24
C LEU A 725 31.33 -3.30 38.09
N ALA A 726 30.03 -3.62 38.20
CA ALA A 726 29.20 -4.69 38.77
C ALA A 726 28.65 -4.48 40.22
N ALA A 727 27.33 -4.70 40.38
CA ALA A 727 26.45 -4.60 41.59
C ALA A 727 26.18 -3.20 42.19
N GLY A 728 25.00 -2.92 42.78
CA GLY A 728 23.79 -3.74 42.92
C GLY A 728 22.64 -2.99 43.64
N ALA A 729 21.39 -3.42 43.46
CA ALA A 729 20.20 -2.70 43.93
C ALA A 729 19.65 -3.22 45.28
N GLN A 730 19.23 -2.30 46.15
CA GLN A 730 18.22 -2.52 47.20
C GLN A 730 17.40 -1.23 47.38
N GLY A 731 16.08 -1.37 47.46
CA GLY A 731 15.16 -0.26 47.76
C GLY A 731 14.61 -0.34 49.18
N LEU A 732 14.11 0.79 49.69
CA LEU A 732 13.32 0.86 50.93
C LEU A 732 12.41 2.10 50.86
N GLU A 733 11.11 1.91 51.02
CA GLU A 733 10.15 3.01 51.16
C GLU A 733 10.22 3.61 52.57
N HIS A 734 10.05 4.93 52.69
CA HIS A 734 9.15 5.43 53.74
C HIS A 734 8.54 6.81 53.41
N ARG A 735 7.30 7.01 53.84
CA ARG A 735 6.55 8.27 53.69
C ARG A 735 6.98 9.32 54.72
N GLY A 736 6.94 10.59 54.34
CA GLY A 736 6.99 11.75 55.24
C GLY A 736 6.45 13.01 54.54
N GLN A 737 5.38 13.61 55.08
CA GLN A 737 4.84 14.89 54.61
C GLN A 737 5.56 16.06 55.28
N GLY A 738 5.62 17.21 54.61
CA GLY A 738 6.10 18.46 55.22
C GLY A 738 6.23 19.61 54.22
N ASP A 739 5.24 20.50 54.18
CA ASP A 739 5.38 21.81 53.55
C ASP A 739 6.40 22.68 54.33
N LEU A 740 7.07 23.64 53.67
CA LEU A 740 6.72 25.08 53.78
C LEU A 740 7.82 26.02 53.20
N VAL A 741 7.43 26.87 52.25
CA VAL A 741 7.87 28.27 51.98
C VAL A 741 9.38 28.63 51.87
N VAL A 742 9.73 29.08 50.65
CA VAL A 742 10.49 30.30 50.27
C VAL A 742 11.54 30.89 51.23
N HIS A 743 12.74 31.14 50.68
CA HIS A 743 13.40 32.44 50.86
C HIS A 743 13.98 32.94 49.54
N ASP A 744 13.69 34.20 49.22
CA ASP A 744 14.36 35.01 48.20
C ASP A 744 15.27 36.02 48.93
N ASP A 745 16.40 36.39 48.32
CA ASP A 745 17.22 37.55 48.70
C ASP A 745 18.31 37.80 47.62
N GLY A 746 18.17 38.91 46.89
CA GLY A 746 19.10 39.32 45.84
C GLY A 746 20.23 40.26 46.34
N GLY A 747 21.36 40.31 45.61
CA GLY A 747 22.47 41.22 45.96
C GLY A 747 23.51 41.43 44.87
N ASP A 748 23.29 42.42 43.99
CA ASP A 748 24.28 42.92 43.01
C ASP A 748 25.09 44.09 43.58
N VAL A 749 26.43 44.00 43.58
CA VAL A 749 27.34 45.15 43.52
C VAL A 749 28.55 44.81 42.64
N ARG A 750 28.90 45.71 41.72
CA ARG A 750 29.94 45.52 40.68
C ARG A 750 31.28 46.23 40.97
N GLN A 751 32.29 45.82 40.18
CA GLN A 751 33.40 46.61 39.58
C GLN A 751 34.80 46.73 40.24
N ARG A 752 35.82 46.31 39.45
CA ARG A 752 37.21 46.84 39.30
C ARG A 752 38.17 46.62 40.50
N ARG A 753 39.51 46.47 40.39
CA ARG A 753 40.54 46.34 39.31
C ARG A 753 41.86 45.84 40.01
N GLU A 754 43.07 45.62 39.46
CA GLU A 754 43.72 45.93 38.16
C GLU A 754 44.97 45.04 37.87
N HIS A 755 45.15 44.56 36.62
CA HIS A 755 46.44 44.28 35.92
C HIS A 755 47.46 43.24 36.50
N LEU A 756 48.50 42.73 35.79
CA LEU A 756 49.11 42.96 34.44
C LEU A 756 49.64 41.56 33.97
N VAL A 757 49.35 41.01 32.76
CA VAL A 757 50.00 41.21 31.42
C VAL A 757 51.45 40.65 31.38
N ASP A 758 51.99 40.03 30.33
CA ASP A 758 51.92 40.15 28.84
C ASP A 758 52.18 38.74 28.19
N ARG A 759 52.26 38.41 26.87
CA ARG A 759 52.21 39.05 25.52
C ARG A 759 51.76 37.90 24.53
N LEU A 760 51.03 38.02 23.41
CA LEU A 760 50.98 38.98 22.27
C LEU A 760 52.22 38.87 21.33
N ASP A 761 52.26 39.24 20.03
CA ASP A 761 51.46 39.98 18.99
C ASP A 761 51.88 39.41 17.59
N ARG A 762 51.43 39.69 16.34
CA ARG A 762 50.30 40.31 15.55
C ARG A 762 50.66 40.09 14.04
N ALA A 763 49.98 40.56 12.98
CA ALA A 763 48.58 40.68 12.54
C ALA A 763 48.57 41.36 11.13
N ALA A 764 47.46 41.37 10.37
CA ALA A 764 47.32 42.15 9.12
C ALA A 764 45.90 42.73 8.92
N VAL A 765 45.78 43.99 8.47
CA VAL A 765 44.54 44.80 8.43
C VAL A 765 44.61 45.90 7.35
N GLY A 766 43.45 46.31 6.79
CA GLY A 766 43.19 47.60 6.11
C GLY A 766 41.79 47.61 5.46
N GLY A 767 40.99 48.69 5.37
CA GLY A 767 41.14 50.12 5.74
C GLY A 767 40.81 51.04 4.53
N LEU A 768 40.12 52.19 4.59
CA LEU A 768 39.50 53.04 5.65
C LEU A 768 38.28 53.78 5.01
N ALA A 769 37.11 53.95 5.65
CA ALA A 769 36.67 54.86 6.73
C ALA A 769 36.40 56.35 6.32
N GLY A 770 35.27 56.91 6.79
CA GLY A 770 35.09 58.36 7.06
C GLY A 770 33.89 59.10 6.45
N LEU A 771 32.85 59.41 7.26
CA LEU A 771 32.39 60.77 7.66
C LEU A 771 31.05 60.74 8.43
N GLU A 772 30.78 61.80 9.22
CA GLU A 772 29.60 62.00 10.09
C GLU A 772 28.89 63.35 9.76
N ASP A 773 27.81 63.65 10.52
CA ASP A 773 26.97 64.88 10.54
C ASP A 773 25.96 65.14 9.39
N GLY A 774 24.75 65.65 9.73
CA GLY A 774 23.77 66.10 8.70
C GLY A 774 22.27 66.22 9.05
N VAL A 775 21.90 66.75 10.21
CA VAL A 775 20.54 67.06 10.74
C VAL A 775 19.46 67.59 9.75
N GLU A 776 18.20 67.13 9.95
CA GLU A 776 16.86 67.70 9.62
C GLU A 776 16.21 67.68 8.19
N ALA A 777 14.89 67.40 8.23
CA ALA A 777 13.77 67.97 7.46
C ALA A 777 13.53 67.68 5.95
N GLU A 778 12.66 66.68 5.71
CA GLU A 778 11.36 66.79 4.99
C GLU A 778 11.27 67.24 3.49
N PRO A 779 10.16 66.91 2.76
CA PRO A 779 10.25 66.61 1.33
C PRO A 779 9.36 67.45 0.39
N GLY A 780 9.58 67.26 -0.92
CA GLY A 780 8.70 67.73 -2.00
C GLY A 780 9.42 67.76 -3.36
N GLY A 781 8.77 67.48 -4.49
CA GLY A 781 7.36 67.14 -4.71
C GLY A 781 6.99 67.20 -6.21
N LEU A 782 5.78 67.71 -6.50
CA LEU A 782 5.14 67.88 -7.84
C LEU A 782 4.53 66.58 -8.41
N LEU A 783 3.30 66.53 -8.96
CA LEU A 783 2.14 67.45 -9.11
C LEU A 783 0.93 66.54 -9.55
N ARG A 784 -0.38 66.73 -9.31
CA ARG A 784 -1.29 67.82 -8.86
C ARG A 784 -2.31 67.24 -7.82
N GLU A 785 -3.10 67.95 -6.99
CA GLU A 785 -3.67 69.33 -6.90
C GLU A 785 -5.18 69.48 -7.26
N PRO A 786 -5.94 70.41 -6.60
CA PRO A 786 -7.12 69.98 -5.80
C PRO A 786 -8.33 70.96 -5.75
N ALA A 787 -9.31 70.71 -4.84
CA ALA A 787 -10.19 71.68 -4.14
C ALA A 787 -10.87 71.00 -2.91
N HIS A 788 -10.79 71.46 -1.66
CA HIS A 788 -11.49 72.59 -0.98
C HIS A 788 -13.04 72.40 -0.85
N GLU A 789 -13.73 72.58 0.31
CA GLU A 789 -13.30 72.87 1.70
C GLU A 789 -14.44 72.67 2.78
N ALA A 790 -14.06 72.64 4.07
CA ALA A 790 -14.77 73.14 5.28
C ALA A 790 -16.11 72.55 5.85
N ARG A 791 -15.99 72.00 7.07
CA ARG A 791 -16.81 72.23 8.31
C ARG A 791 -18.36 72.14 8.29
N GLY A 792 -18.88 71.11 8.99
CA GLY A 792 -19.39 71.30 10.37
C GLY A 792 -20.91 71.31 10.69
N VAL A 793 -21.29 70.46 11.65
CA VAL A 793 -22.43 70.55 12.62
C VAL A 793 -23.88 70.50 12.08
N GLY A 794 -24.67 69.52 12.54
CA GLY A 794 -26.13 69.55 12.42
C GLY A 794 -26.87 68.25 12.79
N GLY A 795 -27.25 68.08 14.08
CA GLY A 795 -28.44 67.29 14.46
C GLY A 795 -29.72 68.16 14.34
N PRO A 796 -30.94 67.63 14.54
CA PRO A 796 -31.28 66.91 15.79
C PRO A 796 -32.33 65.76 15.68
N SER A 797 -32.63 65.13 16.83
CA SER A 797 -33.93 64.54 17.27
C SER A 797 -34.82 63.77 16.27
N ALA A 798 -35.04 62.45 16.47
CA ALA A 798 -36.14 61.86 17.27
C ALA A 798 -37.52 61.88 16.55
N GLU A 799 -38.56 61.10 16.90
CA GLU A 799 -38.85 60.34 18.12
C GLU A 799 -39.93 59.23 17.88
N HIS A 800 -39.95 58.21 18.78
CA HIS A 800 -40.97 57.19 19.12
C HIS A 800 -40.61 55.74 18.74
N ARG A 801 -40.52 54.76 19.69
CA ARG A 801 -41.60 54.07 20.48
C ARG A 801 -42.62 53.37 19.56
N ALA A 802 -43.05 52.12 19.77
CA ALA A 802 -42.70 51.02 20.69
C ALA A 802 -43.16 49.69 19.99
N GLY A 803 -43.10 48.47 20.52
CA GLY A 803 -42.72 47.90 21.83
C GLY A 803 -42.96 46.37 21.80
N GLY A 804 -42.74 45.65 22.91
CA GLY A 804 -42.95 44.20 22.97
C GLY A 804 -44.27 43.77 23.65
N ALA A 805 -45.03 42.93 22.97
CA ALA A 805 -46.13 42.05 23.41
C ALA A 805 -46.48 41.21 22.15
N ASP A 806 -46.46 39.88 22.08
CA ASP A 806 -46.98 38.81 22.97
C ASP A 806 -48.48 38.95 23.25
N GLU A 807 -49.29 38.16 22.54
CA GLU A 807 -50.09 37.05 23.13
C GLU A 807 -50.87 36.32 21.99
N ARG A 808 -50.90 34.98 22.06
CA ARG A 808 -52.06 34.02 22.00
C ARG A 808 -53.29 34.38 21.10
N ASP A 809 -54.02 33.45 20.49
CA ASP A 809 -54.35 32.06 20.89
C ASP A 809 -55.14 31.27 19.79
N LEU A 810 -55.33 29.96 19.99
CA LEU A 810 -56.38 29.08 19.36
C LEU A 810 -56.21 28.74 17.82
N PRO A 811 -57.00 27.82 17.20
CA PRO A 811 -56.58 26.41 17.08
C PRO A 811 -56.82 25.72 15.70
N VAL A 812 -56.45 24.44 15.59
CA VAL A 812 -56.62 23.56 14.41
C VAL A 812 -58.09 23.11 14.21
N PRO A 813 -58.56 23.02 12.94
CA PRO A 813 -59.21 21.79 12.47
C PRO A 813 -58.78 21.36 11.04
N GLU A 814 -58.92 20.07 10.73
CA GLU A 814 -58.78 19.48 9.39
C GLU A 814 -60.01 19.82 8.48
N PRO A 815 -59.97 19.60 7.14
CA PRO A 815 -60.24 18.25 6.60
C PRO A 815 -59.51 17.91 5.28
N GLY A 816 -59.79 16.72 4.73
CA GLY A 816 -59.38 16.29 3.38
C GLY A 816 -60.46 16.50 2.28
N GLU A 817 -60.50 15.57 1.33
CA GLU A 817 -61.19 15.57 0.02
C GLU A 817 -60.58 16.49 -1.07
N VAL A 818 -60.15 15.87 -2.17
CA VAL A 818 -59.60 16.50 -3.39
C VAL A 818 -60.33 15.94 -4.60
N VAL A 819 -60.95 16.79 -5.43
CA VAL A 819 -61.52 16.40 -6.73
C VAL A 819 -61.20 17.44 -7.82
N HIS A 820 -60.16 17.14 -8.60
CA HIS A 820 -59.83 17.55 -9.98
C HIS A 820 -60.01 19.01 -10.48
N GLY A 821 -58.93 19.55 -11.09
CA GLY A 821 -58.90 20.87 -11.73
C GLY A 821 -57.94 21.04 -12.92
N GLY A 822 -57.72 20.01 -13.76
CA GLY A 822 -57.00 20.13 -15.05
C GLY A 822 -55.45 20.01 -14.97
N PRO A 823 -54.77 19.48 -16.02
CA PRO A 823 -53.34 19.18 -15.97
C PRO A 823 -52.44 20.26 -16.61
N SER A 824 -51.31 20.53 -15.96
CA SER A 824 -50.10 21.13 -16.57
C SER A 824 -48.93 20.18 -16.33
N GLY A 825 -48.55 19.42 -17.36
CA GLY A 825 -47.60 18.30 -17.20
C GLY A 825 -46.15 18.72 -17.06
N GLY A 826 -45.52 18.36 -15.94
CA GLY A 826 -44.12 17.93 -15.94
C GLY A 826 -44.03 16.45 -16.32
N LEU A 827 -42.81 15.93 -16.49
CA LEU A 827 -42.59 14.48 -16.65
C LEU A 827 -41.96 13.91 -15.37
N GLU A 828 -42.73 13.08 -14.69
CA GLU A 828 -42.28 12.19 -13.62
C GLU A 828 -42.48 10.75 -14.14
N VAL A 829 -41.51 9.86 -13.89
CA VAL A 829 -41.59 8.46 -14.34
C VAL A 829 -41.80 7.57 -13.12
N GLN A 830 -43.03 7.09 -12.95
CA GLN A 830 -43.38 6.11 -11.94
C GLN A 830 -43.78 4.78 -12.61
N VAL A 831 -43.20 3.69 -12.11
CA VAL A 831 -43.59 2.32 -12.47
C VAL A 831 -44.58 1.81 -11.43
N ASP A 832 -45.69 1.22 -11.85
CA ASP A 832 -46.57 0.40 -11.00
C ASP A 832 -47.03 -0.83 -11.81
N ALA A 833 -47.27 -1.95 -11.12
CA ALA A 833 -47.49 -3.26 -11.72
C ALA A 833 -48.67 -3.99 -11.07
N ARG A 834 -49.64 -4.46 -11.89
CA ARG A 834 -50.76 -5.30 -11.43
C ARG A 834 -51.11 -6.40 -12.43
N GLU A 835 -50.58 -7.59 -12.15
CA GLU A 835 -51.31 -8.85 -11.91
C GLU A 835 -52.62 -9.21 -12.67
N PRO A 836 -53.02 -10.51 -12.71
CA PRO A 836 -52.19 -11.72 -12.80
C PRO A 836 -52.75 -12.75 -13.82
N GLY A 837 -51.94 -13.72 -14.25
CA GLY A 837 -52.45 -14.82 -15.11
C GLY A 837 -51.39 -15.83 -15.53
N GLY A 838 -51.20 -16.90 -14.75
CA GLY A 838 -50.27 -17.97 -15.09
C GLY A 838 -50.88 -19.03 -16.02
N VAL A 839 -50.06 -19.55 -16.94
CA VAL A 839 -50.27 -20.85 -17.61
C VAL A 839 -48.93 -21.59 -17.60
N ALA A 840 -48.94 -22.87 -17.21
CA ALA A 840 -47.73 -23.69 -17.18
C ALA A 840 -47.30 -24.09 -18.60
N GLY A 841 -45.99 -24.05 -18.85
CA GLY A 841 -45.35 -24.67 -20.01
C GLY A 841 -44.17 -25.51 -19.52
N GLN A 842 -44.19 -26.82 -19.75
CA GLN A 842 -43.03 -27.67 -19.47
C GLN A 842 -41.94 -27.39 -20.51
N ALA A 843 -40.69 -27.27 -20.08
CA ALA A 843 -39.57 -27.56 -20.97
C ALA A 843 -39.56 -29.07 -21.26
N ASP A 844 -39.34 -29.45 -22.52
CA ASP A 844 -38.97 -30.80 -22.89
C ASP A 844 -37.44 -30.99 -22.79
N GLU A 845 -36.99 -32.23 -22.92
CA GLU A 845 -35.70 -32.68 -22.36
C GLU A 845 -34.45 -32.15 -23.10
N HIS A 846 -34.62 -31.34 -24.15
CA HIS A 846 -33.56 -30.85 -25.05
C HIS A 846 -33.70 -29.34 -25.35
N GLY A 847 -33.95 -28.53 -24.32
CA GLY A 847 -34.29 -27.11 -24.44
C GLY A 847 -33.37 -26.27 -25.35
N GLY A 848 -33.89 -25.91 -26.53
CA GLY A 848 -33.24 -25.01 -27.48
C GLY A 848 -34.22 -24.53 -28.56
N LEU A 849 -34.29 -23.21 -28.76
CA LEU A 849 -35.08 -22.60 -29.84
C LEU A 849 -34.16 -21.77 -30.74
N ALA A 850 -34.13 -22.12 -32.02
CA ALA A 850 -33.40 -21.39 -33.06
C ALA A 850 -34.40 -20.80 -34.06
N LEU A 851 -34.11 -19.59 -34.56
CA LEU A 851 -34.79 -18.98 -35.71
C LEU A 851 -33.75 -18.44 -36.71
N PRO A 852 -34.13 -18.30 -38.00
CA PRO A 852 -33.17 -18.48 -39.09
C PRO A 852 -32.54 -17.18 -39.60
N ALA A 853 -31.39 -17.31 -40.25
CA ALA A 853 -30.74 -16.23 -40.99
C ALA A 853 -31.27 -16.13 -42.43
N GLN A 854 -31.55 -14.91 -42.91
CA GLN A 854 -31.43 -14.56 -44.33
C GLN A 854 -31.32 -13.04 -44.58
N ASP A 855 -30.34 -12.69 -45.42
CA ASP A 855 -30.27 -11.56 -46.36
C ASP A 855 -30.75 -10.14 -45.96
N GLY A 856 -29.82 -9.34 -45.44
CA GLY A 856 -29.42 -8.07 -46.09
C GLY A 856 -30.23 -6.78 -45.84
N GLN A 857 -29.49 -5.67 -45.73
CA GLN A 857 -29.92 -4.27 -45.47
C GLN A 857 -30.33 -3.99 -44.00
N PRO A 858 -29.49 -3.29 -43.20
CA PRO A 858 -29.90 -2.78 -41.90
C PRO A 858 -30.91 -1.62 -42.06
N GLY A 859 -32.10 -1.79 -41.48
CA GLY A 859 -33.10 -0.73 -41.43
C GLY A 859 -32.72 0.38 -40.44
N VAL A 860 -32.93 1.64 -40.81
CA VAL A 860 -32.69 2.79 -39.94
C VAL A 860 -33.74 2.82 -38.83
N LEU A 861 -33.31 2.66 -37.57
CA LEU A 861 -34.12 3.02 -36.40
C LEU A 861 -33.84 4.50 -36.06
N GLY A 862 -34.69 5.39 -36.55
CA GLY A 862 -34.56 6.83 -36.31
C GLY A 862 -34.92 7.21 -34.88
N LEU A 863 -34.13 8.09 -34.27
CA LEU A 863 -34.38 8.66 -32.95
C LEU A 863 -34.51 10.19 -33.10
N ASP A 864 -35.75 10.66 -33.26
CA ASP A 864 -36.05 12.08 -33.48
C ASP A 864 -35.80 12.89 -32.20
N VAL A 865 -34.76 13.73 -32.21
CA VAL A 865 -34.52 14.75 -31.18
C VAL A 865 -35.03 16.10 -31.68
N HIS A 866 -36.31 16.38 -31.40
CA HIS A 866 -36.89 17.69 -31.65
C HIS A 866 -36.39 18.74 -30.63
N HIS A 867 -35.58 19.68 -31.09
CA HIS A 867 -35.48 21.00 -30.47
C HIS A 867 -36.49 21.97 -31.10
N ASP A 868 -37.19 22.77 -30.29
CA ASP A 868 -37.98 23.92 -30.74
C ASP A 868 -37.30 25.24 -30.33
N HIS A 869 -37.50 26.31 -31.10
CA HIS A 869 -36.69 27.53 -31.09
C HIS A 869 -37.41 28.77 -30.57
N ARG A 870 -36.69 29.60 -29.79
CA ARG A 870 -36.88 31.05 -29.48
C ARG A 870 -35.74 31.46 -28.51
N VAL A 871 -34.98 32.56 -28.63
CA VAL A 871 -34.96 33.83 -29.41
C VAL A 871 -33.47 34.27 -29.51
N ASP A 872 -32.87 34.85 -30.56
CA ASP A 872 -33.16 35.13 -31.99
C ASP A 872 -31.80 35.31 -32.72
N HIS A 873 -31.78 35.37 -34.06
CA HIS A 873 -30.58 35.32 -34.90
C HIS A 873 -29.82 36.65 -35.06
N ARG A 874 -28.47 36.57 -35.20
CA ARG A 874 -27.70 37.28 -36.25
C ARG A 874 -26.60 36.37 -36.81
N ALA A 875 -26.32 36.50 -38.12
CA ALA A 875 -25.50 35.58 -38.92
C ALA A 875 -24.12 36.17 -39.29
N GLY A 876 -23.13 35.39 -39.74
CA GLY A 876 -23.07 33.92 -39.89
C GLY A 876 -22.03 33.47 -40.92
N GLY A 877 -22.02 32.16 -41.24
CA GLY A 877 -21.04 31.49 -42.12
C GLY A 877 -19.80 30.99 -41.33
N ASP A 878 -19.37 29.73 -41.40
CA ASP A 878 -19.87 28.56 -42.15
C ASP A 878 -19.80 27.27 -41.26
N PRO A 879 -20.25 26.08 -41.68
CA PRO A 879 -20.61 24.99 -40.76
C PRO A 879 -19.45 24.13 -40.23
N PHE A 880 -19.70 23.48 -39.09
CA PHE A 880 -18.96 22.28 -38.67
C PHE A 880 -19.51 21.03 -39.39
N ASP A 881 -18.62 20.18 -39.90
CA ASP A 881 -19.01 18.89 -40.52
C ASP A 881 -19.53 17.88 -39.48
N PRO A 882 -20.58 17.09 -39.81
CA PRO A 882 -21.09 16.04 -38.94
C PRO A 882 -20.20 14.78 -38.97
N VAL A 883 -19.80 14.29 -37.80
CA VAL A 883 -19.14 12.98 -37.67
C VAL A 883 -20.17 11.87 -37.83
N VAL A 884 -20.01 11.05 -38.87
CA VAL A 884 -20.85 9.87 -39.11
C VAL A 884 -20.18 8.63 -38.51
N VAL A 885 -20.80 8.02 -37.51
CA VAL A 885 -20.39 6.73 -36.95
C VAL A 885 -21.13 5.61 -37.69
N VAL A 886 -20.39 4.68 -38.29
CA VAL A 886 -20.94 3.47 -38.90
C VAL A 886 -20.48 2.27 -38.10
N LEU A 887 -21.42 1.52 -37.51
CA LEU A 887 -21.13 0.28 -36.80
C LEU A 887 -21.10 -0.89 -37.80
N GLY A 888 -19.91 -1.47 -37.98
CA GLY A 888 -19.73 -2.74 -38.68
C GLY A 888 -19.62 -3.91 -37.71
N GLU A 889 -19.96 -5.11 -38.16
CA GLU A 889 -19.63 -6.33 -37.42
C GLU A 889 -18.10 -6.54 -37.47
N GLN A 890 -17.50 -6.79 -36.31
CA GLN A 890 -16.06 -6.69 -35.98
C GLN A 890 -15.58 -5.24 -35.70
N GLN A 891 -15.13 -5.03 -34.46
CA GLN A 891 -14.88 -3.71 -33.89
C GLN A 891 -13.46 -3.20 -34.18
N HIS A 892 -13.35 -2.13 -34.97
CA HIS A 892 -12.22 -1.20 -34.98
C HIS A 892 -12.69 0.17 -35.47
N VAL A 893 -12.16 1.26 -34.90
CA VAL A 893 -12.46 2.63 -35.32
C VAL A 893 -11.21 3.25 -35.96
N VAL A 894 -11.35 3.75 -37.19
CA VAL A 894 -10.29 4.48 -37.91
C VAL A 894 -10.77 5.90 -38.18
N LEU A 895 -10.03 6.89 -37.68
CA LEU A 895 -10.28 8.31 -37.93
C LEU A 895 -9.32 8.81 -39.02
N GLU A 896 -9.82 9.01 -40.24
CA GLU A 896 -9.03 9.55 -41.35
C GLU A 896 -9.38 11.03 -41.60
N ARG A 897 -8.38 11.90 -41.60
CA ARG A 897 -8.56 13.37 -41.69
C ARG A 897 -8.18 13.88 -43.08
N LEU A 898 -9.18 14.10 -43.93
CA LEU A 898 -8.99 14.72 -45.25
C LEU A 898 -8.42 16.14 -45.08
N ARG A 899 -7.27 16.41 -45.72
CA ARG A 899 -6.72 17.77 -45.87
C ARG A 899 -7.13 18.35 -47.22
N ALA A 900 -7.90 19.43 -47.20
CA ALA A 900 -7.84 20.42 -48.27
C ALA A 900 -6.51 21.21 -48.18
N ARG A 901 -6.11 21.84 -49.29
CA ARG A 901 -5.08 22.89 -49.31
C ARG A 901 -5.77 24.24 -49.39
N ASP A 902 -5.15 25.28 -48.85
CA ASP A 902 -4.67 26.43 -49.62
C ASP A 902 -3.69 27.25 -48.76
N ASP A 903 -3.10 28.31 -49.31
CA ASP A 903 -1.82 28.88 -48.89
C ASP A 903 -1.86 30.05 -47.88
N ALA A 904 -0.70 30.25 -47.23
CA ALA A 904 -0.18 31.46 -46.58
C ALA A 904 -0.70 31.88 -45.18
N GLY A 905 0.24 32.10 -44.25
CA GLY A 905 0.03 32.94 -43.06
C GLY A 905 0.65 32.41 -41.75
N ASP A 906 1.86 32.88 -41.45
CA ASP A 906 2.49 33.04 -40.12
C ASP A 906 2.72 31.82 -39.19
N GLU A 907 3.72 31.98 -38.31
CA GLU A 907 4.29 30.94 -37.46
C GLU A 907 3.76 31.00 -36.02
N LEU A 908 3.21 29.90 -35.50
CA LEU A 908 3.05 29.65 -34.06
C LEU A 908 3.43 28.19 -33.75
N HIS A 909 4.38 28.01 -32.85
CA HIS A 909 4.78 26.71 -32.30
C HIS A 909 4.04 26.47 -30.97
N ASP A 910 3.13 25.50 -30.96
CA ASP A 910 2.55 24.90 -29.75
C ASP A 910 2.78 23.37 -29.82
N ASP A 911 3.95 22.93 -29.33
CA ASP A 911 4.32 21.50 -29.24
C ASP A 911 3.63 20.83 -28.03
N ALA A 912 2.31 20.66 -28.14
CA ALA A 912 1.48 19.94 -27.17
C ALA A 912 1.74 18.42 -27.24
N HIS A 913 2.83 17.97 -26.64
CA HIS A 913 3.09 16.55 -26.41
C HIS A 913 2.05 15.95 -25.47
N VAL A 914 1.13 15.16 -26.03
CA VAL A 914 0.21 14.31 -25.27
C VAL A 914 1.00 13.12 -24.75
N ASP A 915 1.07 12.98 -23.42
CA ASP A 915 1.65 11.81 -22.78
C ASP A 915 0.69 10.62 -22.91
N VAL A 916 1.22 9.45 -23.29
CA VAL A 916 0.41 8.25 -23.56
C VAL A 916 1.12 7.01 -23.03
N ASP A 917 0.80 6.60 -21.81
CA ASP A 917 1.15 5.26 -21.33
C ASP A 917 0.07 4.65 -20.43
N ALA A 918 -0.85 3.91 -21.05
CA ALA A 918 -1.72 2.92 -20.41
C ALA A 918 -2.26 1.93 -21.46
N GLN A 919 -2.57 0.71 -21.03
CA GLN A 919 -3.28 -0.34 -21.80
C GLN A 919 -2.61 -0.82 -23.11
N ARG A 920 -1.58 -1.67 -22.99
CA ARG A 920 -1.24 -2.64 -24.05
C ARG A 920 -2.23 -3.81 -24.07
N GLY A 921 -3.34 -3.64 -24.79
CA GLY A 921 -4.18 -4.76 -25.25
C GLY A 921 -3.66 -5.36 -26.55
N HIS A 922 -3.71 -6.68 -26.73
CA HIS A 922 -3.22 -7.33 -27.95
C HIS A 922 -4.16 -7.14 -29.15
N GLN A 923 -3.60 -6.68 -30.28
CA GLN A 923 -3.80 -7.36 -31.56
C GLN A 923 -2.47 -7.47 -32.33
N ARG A 924 -2.15 -8.69 -32.77
CA ARG A 924 -1.10 -9.00 -33.75
C ARG A 924 -1.44 -10.33 -34.43
N GLU A 925 -2.09 -10.22 -35.59
CA GLU A 925 -1.96 -11.23 -36.64
C GLU A 925 -1.49 -10.53 -37.92
N ASP A 926 -0.99 -11.35 -38.84
CA ASP A 926 -0.25 -11.05 -40.07
C ASP A 926 -0.35 -9.65 -40.71
N LEU A 927 0.83 -9.13 -41.08
CA LEU A 927 1.11 -8.93 -42.51
C LEU A 927 2.62 -8.99 -42.82
N GLY A 928 3.06 -10.17 -43.22
CA GLY A 928 4.38 -10.35 -43.83
C GLY A 928 4.43 -9.81 -45.25
N ALA A 929 5.52 -9.08 -45.56
CA ALA A 929 5.96 -8.68 -46.90
C ALA A 929 5.01 -7.81 -47.77
N LEU A 930 5.36 -6.53 -47.92
CA LEU A 930 5.45 -5.90 -49.24
C LEU A 930 6.38 -4.67 -49.25
N ARG A 931 7.00 -4.42 -50.42
CA ARG A 931 7.75 -3.21 -50.82
C ARG A 931 9.00 -2.83 -50.01
N ARG A 932 10.13 -3.40 -50.42
CA ARG A 932 11.34 -2.60 -50.67
C ARG A 932 11.15 -1.74 -51.94
N GLU A 933 12.14 -0.91 -52.25
CA GLU A 933 12.27 -0.09 -53.47
C GLU A 933 11.35 1.14 -53.62
N ARG A 934 11.86 2.28 -53.15
CA ARG A 934 12.44 3.27 -54.09
C ARG A 934 13.53 4.09 -53.41
N ALA A 935 14.44 4.65 -54.20
CA ALA A 935 15.67 5.28 -53.71
C ALA A 935 15.80 6.75 -54.13
N GLY A 936 16.28 7.58 -53.18
CA GLY A 936 17.26 8.64 -53.41
C GLY A 936 16.79 10.02 -53.88
N ALA A 937 16.87 11.01 -52.98
CA ALA A 937 17.17 12.40 -53.32
C ALA A 937 17.83 13.18 -52.15
N ARG A 938 19.17 13.29 -52.20
CA ARG A 938 20.04 14.45 -51.88
C ARG A 938 19.67 15.48 -50.76
N VAL A 939 20.63 15.65 -49.83
CA VAL A 939 21.23 16.93 -49.32
C VAL A 939 20.31 17.93 -48.57
N GLY A 940 20.68 18.45 -47.39
CA GLY A 940 21.91 18.23 -46.62
C GLY A 940 22.09 19.14 -45.37
N SER A 941 23.37 19.37 -45.03
CA SER A 941 23.99 20.34 -44.09
C SER A 941 23.22 21.65 -43.78
N VAL A 942 23.37 22.31 -42.62
CA VAL A 942 24.25 22.17 -41.42
C VAL A 942 23.69 23.05 -40.28
N VAL A 943 24.17 22.89 -39.03
CA VAL A 943 24.09 23.96 -38.00
C VAL A 943 25.51 24.32 -37.56
N GLU A 944 25.82 25.62 -37.54
CA GLU A 944 27.15 26.15 -37.23
C GLU A 944 27.29 26.55 -35.75
N LEU A 945 28.53 26.57 -35.25
CA LEU A 945 28.94 27.18 -33.98
C LEU A 945 29.78 28.42 -34.28
N ALA A 946 29.41 29.57 -33.71
CA ALA A 946 30.18 30.81 -33.73
C ALA A 946 29.64 31.79 -32.67
N ASP A 947 30.42 32.69 -32.05
CA ASP A 947 31.85 32.67 -31.70
C ASP A 947 32.08 33.74 -30.60
N GLY A 948 33.26 33.81 -29.95
CA GLY A 948 33.46 34.72 -28.81
C GLY A 948 34.90 34.86 -28.29
N ALA A 949 35.86 35.21 -29.15
CA ALA A 949 37.28 35.33 -28.79
C ALA A 949 37.77 36.76 -28.52
N LEU A 950 38.64 36.93 -27.51
CA LEU A 950 39.64 38.02 -27.40
C LEU A 950 40.94 37.52 -26.71
N ASP A 951 42.08 38.06 -27.16
CA ASP A 951 43.50 37.71 -26.90
C ASP A 951 44.34 38.97 -27.29
N PRO A 952 45.69 39.12 -27.12
CA PRO A 952 46.74 38.39 -26.36
C PRO A 952 47.55 39.27 -25.35
N GLY A 953 48.59 38.70 -24.68
CA GLY A 953 49.44 39.50 -23.77
C GLY A 953 50.77 38.98 -23.15
N ALA A 954 51.55 38.11 -23.80
CA ALA A 954 53.01 37.75 -23.61
C ALA A 954 53.84 38.10 -22.32
N GLY A 955 54.79 37.23 -21.87
CA GLY A 955 55.65 37.59 -20.69
C GLY A 955 56.92 36.84 -20.20
N LEU A 956 57.58 35.91 -20.93
CA LEU A 956 59.01 35.47 -20.78
C LEU A 956 59.71 35.16 -19.40
N GLY A 957 60.28 33.93 -19.27
CA GLY A 957 61.59 33.63 -18.61
C GLY A 957 61.62 33.23 -17.12
N GLY A 958 62.61 32.45 -16.60
CA GLY A 958 63.70 31.68 -17.26
C GLY A 958 64.78 31.13 -16.29
N ASP A 959 65.41 29.99 -16.64
CA ASP A 959 66.62 29.32 -16.05
C ASP A 959 66.57 28.85 -14.55
N ARG A 960 66.99 27.63 -14.16
CA ARG A 960 68.31 26.90 -14.11
C ARG A 960 69.22 27.32 -12.93
N SER A 961 70.05 26.47 -12.31
CA SER A 961 70.20 24.98 -12.25
C SER A 961 71.24 24.58 -11.17
N LEU A 962 71.70 23.31 -11.15
CA LEU A 962 72.81 22.69 -10.36
C LEU A 962 72.48 22.26 -8.91
N ALA A 963 73.18 21.30 -8.26
CA ALA A 963 73.83 20.03 -8.68
C ALA A 963 74.37 19.30 -7.43
N GLY A 964 74.33 17.96 -7.33
CA GLY A 964 75.01 17.24 -6.23
C GLY A 964 74.61 15.77 -5.99
N GLU A 965 75.58 14.87 -6.14
CA GLU A 965 75.55 13.40 -6.03
C GLU A 965 75.02 12.80 -4.68
N ARG A 966 74.22 11.70 -4.69
CA ARG A 966 74.53 10.24 -4.51
C ARG A 966 74.97 9.82 -3.09
N VAL A 967 74.63 8.64 -2.53
CA VAL A 967 73.85 7.42 -2.93
C VAL A 967 73.25 6.81 -1.65
N GLY A 968 71.95 6.45 -1.59
CA GLY A 968 71.42 5.06 -1.69
C GLY A 968 71.13 4.45 -0.29
N HIS A 969 70.22 3.49 -0.04
CA HIS A 969 69.12 2.81 -0.78
C HIS A 969 67.83 2.94 0.07
N GLY A 970 66.57 2.77 -0.37
CA GLY A 970 65.95 2.00 -1.47
C GLY A 970 65.08 0.87 -0.85
N ARG A 971 63.90 0.43 -1.34
CA ARG A 971 63.04 0.62 -2.54
C ARG A 971 61.63 0.07 -2.17
N HIS A 972 60.50 0.21 -2.87
CA HIS A 972 59.94 1.06 -3.95
C HIS A 972 58.39 0.84 -3.87
N GLY A 973 57.51 1.66 -4.44
CA GLY A 973 57.70 2.89 -5.20
C GLY A 973 56.46 3.20 -6.05
N ASP A 974 55.97 4.43 -6.00
CA ASP A 974 54.69 4.88 -6.56
C ASP A 974 54.85 5.85 -7.75
N SER A 975 53.77 6.01 -8.52
CA SER A 975 53.36 7.18 -9.31
C SER A 975 53.85 7.35 -10.76
N ARG A 976 52.87 7.76 -11.59
CA ARG A 976 52.76 9.05 -12.34
C ARG A 976 52.60 9.01 -13.87
N HIS A 977 51.93 10.05 -14.36
CA HIS A 977 51.55 10.30 -15.76
C HIS A 977 52.69 10.88 -16.63
N ALA A 978 52.59 10.70 -17.95
CA ALA A 978 53.18 11.57 -18.99
C ALA A 978 52.28 11.57 -20.26
N ARG A 979 52.49 12.48 -21.23
CA ARG A 979 51.53 12.79 -22.31
C ARG A 979 52.03 12.50 -23.75
N HIS A 980 51.04 12.34 -24.65
CA HIS A 980 51.06 12.55 -26.12
C HIS A 980 51.95 11.66 -27.02
N VAL A 981 51.35 11.17 -28.12
CA VAL A 981 51.68 11.55 -29.53
C VAL A 981 50.54 11.04 -30.46
N VAL A 982 50.41 11.64 -31.65
CA VAL A 982 49.43 11.32 -32.70
C VAL A 982 50.16 10.76 -33.93
N ASP A 983 49.63 9.71 -34.58
CA ASP A 983 49.22 9.69 -36.02
C ASP A 983 48.77 8.26 -36.46
N ARG A 984 48.45 8.08 -37.75
CA ARG A 984 47.70 6.98 -38.36
C ARG A 984 48.55 6.08 -39.29
N ARG A 985 47.92 4.94 -39.66
CA ARG A 985 48.07 4.13 -40.89
C ARG A 985 49.21 3.10 -41.02
N HIS A 986 48.79 1.94 -41.56
CA HIS A 986 49.56 0.93 -42.33
C HIS A 986 50.60 0.08 -41.56
N LEU A 987 50.91 -1.17 -41.93
CA LEU A 987 50.24 -2.22 -42.74
C LEU A 987 51.05 -3.55 -42.56
N VAL A 988 50.54 -4.65 -43.13
CA VAL A 988 51.28 -5.89 -43.53
C VAL A 988 51.30 -7.06 -42.53
N ILE A 989 50.87 -8.21 -43.04
CA ILE A 989 50.98 -9.57 -42.48
C ILE A 989 52.23 -10.23 -43.10
N PRO A 990 53.10 -10.94 -42.34
CA PRO A 990 54.17 -11.75 -42.91
C PRO A 990 53.63 -13.08 -43.49
N SER A 991 54.21 -13.53 -44.60
CA SER A 991 53.66 -14.58 -45.46
C SER A 991 54.32 -15.96 -45.30
N SER A 992 53.61 -17.00 -45.75
CA SER A 992 54.23 -18.09 -46.52
C SER A 992 53.21 -18.72 -47.49
N THR A 993 53.72 -19.33 -48.56
CA THR A 993 52.98 -19.99 -49.66
C THR A 993 53.96 -21.01 -50.29
N PRO A 994 53.52 -22.06 -51.02
CA PRO A 994 53.30 -21.88 -52.47
C PRO A 994 52.30 -22.83 -53.17
N ALA A 995 52.01 -22.50 -54.44
CA ALA A 995 51.56 -23.37 -55.56
C ALA A 995 50.12 -23.94 -55.54
N GLY A 996 49.43 -23.89 -56.70
CA GLY A 996 48.06 -24.46 -56.81
C GLY A 996 47.23 -24.27 -58.10
N ALA A 997 47.76 -23.67 -59.18
CA ALA A 997 47.14 -23.59 -60.52
C ALA A 997 45.80 -22.82 -60.72
N THR A 998 45.69 -22.22 -61.90
CA THR A 998 44.51 -21.61 -62.54
C THR A 998 43.58 -22.71 -63.13
N LEU A 999 42.38 -22.46 -63.71
CA LEU A 999 41.94 -21.33 -64.56
C LEU A 999 40.39 -21.23 -64.63
N ALA A 1000 39.88 -20.14 -65.21
CA ALA A 1000 38.45 -19.83 -65.29
C ALA A 1000 37.69 -20.51 -66.45
N SER A 1001 36.34 -20.51 -66.41
CA SER A 1001 35.53 -19.75 -67.40
C SER A 1001 33.99 -19.95 -67.25
N ARG A 1002 33.27 -19.14 -68.04
CA ARG A 1002 31.81 -19.03 -68.24
C ARG A 1002 31.15 -20.39 -68.60
N THR A 1003 29.83 -20.57 -68.51
CA THR A 1003 28.83 -20.09 -69.50
C THR A 1003 27.39 -20.33 -68.99
N ALA A 1004 26.41 -19.58 -69.50
CA ALA A 1004 24.98 -19.71 -69.17
C ALA A 1004 24.21 -20.59 -70.18
N VAL A 1005 22.99 -21.01 -69.84
CA VAL A 1005 21.86 -21.31 -70.76
C VAL A 1005 20.55 -21.35 -69.96
N GLU A 1006 19.42 -21.08 -70.62
CA GLU A 1006 18.09 -20.84 -70.02
C GLU A 1006 17.09 -22.00 -70.25
N THR A 1007 15.95 -21.96 -69.55
CA THR A 1007 14.68 -22.71 -69.79
C THR A 1007 14.72 -24.23 -69.56
N THR A 1008 13.64 -24.93 -69.18
CA THR A 1008 12.17 -24.64 -69.25
C THR A 1008 11.38 -24.97 -67.97
N ASP A 1009 10.17 -24.43 -67.84
CA ASP A 1009 9.22 -24.68 -66.73
C ASP A 1009 8.56 -26.07 -66.75
N VAL A 1010 8.43 -26.70 -65.58
CA VAL A 1010 7.24 -27.49 -65.16
C VAL A 1010 7.04 -27.33 -63.63
N SER A 1011 5.78 -27.16 -63.22
CA SER A 1011 5.27 -27.01 -61.84
C SER A 1011 5.74 -28.05 -60.81
N PRO A 1012 5.93 -27.63 -59.54
CA PRO A 1012 5.60 -28.47 -58.39
C PRO A 1012 4.84 -27.76 -57.25
N SER A 1013 4.08 -28.54 -56.48
CA SER A 1013 3.66 -28.25 -55.09
C SER A 1013 3.10 -29.53 -54.44
N PRO A 1014 3.19 -29.74 -53.11
CA PRO A 1014 4.04 -29.07 -52.10
C PRO A 1014 4.96 -30.08 -51.36
N TRP A 1015 5.46 -29.68 -50.18
CA TRP A 1015 6.04 -30.48 -49.06
C TRP A 1015 7.56 -30.39 -48.74
N THR A 1016 7.78 -30.30 -47.42
CA THR A 1016 8.96 -30.73 -46.63
C THR A 1016 10.22 -29.85 -46.59
N VAL A 1017 10.57 -29.43 -45.36
CA VAL A 1017 11.83 -28.78 -44.97
C VAL A 1017 12.92 -29.84 -44.72
N PHE A 1018 14.16 -29.55 -45.10
CA PHE A 1018 15.30 -30.44 -44.87
C PHE A 1018 15.93 -30.28 -43.48
N THR A 1019 16.25 -31.41 -42.85
CA THR A 1019 17.16 -31.52 -41.69
C THR A 1019 18.60 -31.81 -42.17
N LEU A 1020 19.59 -31.50 -41.33
CA LEU A 1020 20.99 -31.90 -41.53
C LEU A 1020 21.59 -32.49 -40.23
N PRO A 1021 22.08 -33.75 -40.22
CA PRO A 1021 22.61 -34.41 -39.03
C PRO A 1021 24.13 -34.69 -39.09
N PHE A 1022 24.80 -34.60 -37.94
CA PHE A 1022 26.14 -35.18 -37.66
C PHE A 1022 26.33 -35.27 -36.12
N ASN A 1023 27.01 -36.26 -35.53
CA ASN A 1023 27.27 -37.65 -35.94
C ASN A 1023 27.65 -38.47 -34.68
N VAL A 1024 27.39 -39.78 -34.64
CA VAL A 1024 27.71 -40.64 -33.46
C VAL A 1024 28.54 -41.85 -33.88
N ILE A 1025 29.51 -42.26 -33.04
CA ILE A 1025 30.29 -43.50 -33.20
C ILE A 1025 30.06 -44.40 -31.97
N PRO A 1026 29.63 -45.66 -32.14
CA PRO A 1026 29.26 -46.54 -31.03
C PRO A 1026 30.39 -47.50 -30.60
N ALA A 1027 30.27 -48.03 -29.38
CA ALA A 1027 30.92 -49.26 -28.94
C ALA A 1027 29.92 -50.09 -28.12
N SER A 1028 29.92 -51.42 -28.30
CA SER A 1028 28.91 -52.30 -27.70
C SER A 1028 29.51 -53.58 -27.11
N LYS A 1029 28.98 -54.02 -25.97
CA LYS A 1029 28.85 -55.43 -25.57
C LYS A 1029 27.91 -55.58 -24.37
N ARG A 1030 27.16 -56.68 -24.35
CA ARG A 1030 26.31 -57.11 -23.22
C ARG A 1030 27.13 -57.75 -22.11
N PHE A 1031 26.60 -57.75 -20.90
CA PHE A 1031 26.41 -58.99 -20.13
C PHE A 1031 25.09 -58.89 -19.34
N ASP A 1032 24.51 -60.04 -19.00
CA ASP A 1032 23.20 -60.19 -18.36
C ASP A 1032 23.32 -60.56 -16.86
N ASP A 1033 22.20 -60.45 -16.14
CA ASP A 1033 21.82 -61.12 -14.87
C ASP A 1033 22.65 -60.91 -13.57
N GLY A 1034 21.94 -60.78 -12.43
CA GLY A 1034 22.48 -61.22 -11.12
C GLY A 1034 22.22 -60.39 -9.87
N THR A 1035 21.05 -60.60 -9.23
CA THR A 1035 20.78 -60.58 -7.77
C THR A 1035 21.87 -60.13 -6.76
N GLY A 1036 21.52 -59.23 -5.82
CA GLY A 1036 22.08 -59.22 -4.45
C GLY A 1036 22.42 -57.84 -3.85
N PRO A 1037 22.12 -57.58 -2.56
CA PRO A 1037 22.52 -56.35 -1.85
C PRO A 1037 23.84 -56.50 -1.06
N LEU A 1038 24.46 -55.36 -0.68
CA LEU A 1038 25.33 -55.08 0.51
C LEU A 1038 26.07 -53.73 0.25
N THR A 1039 25.69 -52.61 0.88
CA THR A 1039 26.25 -51.99 2.11
C THR A 1039 27.63 -51.31 2.03
N HIS A 1040 27.71 -50.14 2.68
CA HIS A 1040 28.87 -49.40 3.23
C HIS A 1040 29.73 -48.45 2.37
N ASP A 1041 29.71 -47.20 2.84
CA ASP A 1041 30.83 -46.28 3.15
C ASP A 1041 31.63 -45.54 2.06
N ALA A 1042 31.25 -44.27 1.92
CA ALA A 1042 32.09 -43.09 2.13
C ALA A 1042 33.39 -42.89 1.30
N LYS A 1043 33.34 -41.88 0.40
CA LYS A 1043 34.03 -40.58 0.64
C LYS A 1043 33.70 -39.52 -0.44
N ALA A 1044 33.52 -38.28 0.01
CA ALA A 1044 33.58 -37.07 -0.81
C ALA A 1044 35.06 -36.58 -0.95
N PRO A 1045 35.39 -35.50 -1.69
CA PRO A 1045 34.51 -34.63 -2.48
C PRO A 1045 34.98 -34.34 -3.93
N ARG A 1046 34.04 -33.94 -4.78
CA ARG A 1046 34.20 -32.86 -5.78
C ARG A 1046 32.88 -32.46 -6.41
#